data_AF-A0A7V1HTR9-F1
#
_entry.id   AF-A0A7V1HTR9-F1
#
_cell.length_a   1.000
_cell.length_b   1.000
_cell.length_c   1.000
_cell.angle_alpha   90.00
_cell.angle_beta   90.00
_cell.angle_gamma   90.00
#
_symmetry.space_group_name_H-M   'P 1'
#
loop_
_entity.id
_entity.type
_entity.pdbx_description
1 polymer ?
#
loop_
_entity_poly.entity_id
_entity_poly.type
_entity_poly.pdbx_seq_one_letter_code
_entity_poly.pdbx_strand_id
1 'polypeptide(L)'
;MPDKQDPNAATGPNPEDVSSDDLNSVAPPHSNQAADSEPQDDSRLSDTGDDVLDMIAEMESRLGRLKNAKAAEQNRLENLAAREQELSNRENELLSLQSDLEQQKDSLQAEQERFAGKQQELQQKLKELEEANRQLRQAEEELAKAQQETQSKQADLQAREEKIEAARAEIVRIGEEAKQREEQLAVLEEKLAEAEEQARIFEQTAEGEAAKRHEAEQALQSLNQELEDTRTEISKQTQQQEDLRKQLQEAEQAWQEAEEQAQQLRTRLADSEEKLGQAQTELEEAQKRLQDAEAELTVTKAALDDARLELTNLQQQSEQQLQNLREELELSRGGVSELKDELQQTQDELKQKSELVEQITSQLKEARAEAETQAARADETQQAMDRQNAHLNAAREKLRQFSEILEEQADATEEVVALSDQVQEQQRIINDLRNRLRQAASGGDEAARELQQQVNELAEQLAAVEQERDAYRQELQARAKQAENAGASDELVQTLRSQVEELQEKLQAAPKVDVTAASPGEELLVRQLEERDEQIQQLKNFISELKKQKAGTDPETVAALKQRITELEDDLARVSAQAEGDLPAELARQAERLSEMRQWVELRRRRLARQKALLAERREKLLSVQEVLKQRHAQCEQILSQRGVITNMKRNLAQAEQKLIKKWAATRGTVVAMVTILTLAALAAISYGAAYKFAPATFRASAVLKPEKAGQERVTSAERRQWVEALQGMTTSEQVLKAAADRMGQRGYIDYDQPAELKTHLKNNFHAAEKSDGTLQLDLDAPNGLPADRLLDSYMVALIQVANATRDQRPDNLITRLASAPTTDPSPVSDERLLYSGYIFGGLLVFTGLVTLGIRRSYAKAKPIFDIDAENFDLPSDFSG
;
A
#
# COMPACT_ATOMS: atom_id res chain seq x y z
N MET A 1 -8.19 51.61 28.20
CA MET A 1 -8.10 52.65 29.25
C MET A 1 -8.70 53.93 28.67
N PRO A 2 -9.57 54.65 29.38
CA PRO A 2 -10.13 55.93 28.91
C PRO A 2 -9.80 57.11 29.84
N ASP A 3 -9.30 58.21 29.26
CA ASP A 3 -9.52 59.57 29.77
C ASP A 3 -10.84 60.10 29.15
N LYS A 4 -11.73 60.85 29.80
CA LYS A 4 -11.62 62.00 30.74
C LYS A 4 -11.17 63.32 30.10
N GLN A 5 -12.15 64.19 29.80
CA GLN A 5 -12.30 65.46 30.55
C GLN A 5 -13.69 66.11 30.37
N ASP A 6 -14.02 66.95 31.36
CA ASP A 6 -15.22 67.79 31.58
C ASP A 6 -15.25 69.04 30.66
N PRO A 7 -16.38 69.81 30.48
CA PRO A 7 -17.29 70.29 31.53
C PRO A 7 -18.83 70.22 31.21
N ASN A 8 -19.79 70.25 32.15
CA ASN A 8 -20.05 71.16 33.29
C ASN A 8 -20.42 72.59 32.81
N ALA A 9 -21.56 73.22 33.10
CA ALA A 9 -22.76 72.90 33.89
C ALA A 9 -24.00 73.60 33.22
N ALA A 10 -25.24 73.71 33.73
CA ALA A 10 -25.80 73.42 35.05
C ALA A 10 -27.33 73.06 34.97
N THR A 11 -28.10 73.44 35.99
CA THR A 11 -29.52 73.13 36.27
C THR A 11 -30.52 74.24 35.91
N GLY A 12 -31.80 73.89 35.72
CA GLY A 12 -32.95 74.81 35.87
C GLY A 12 -33.32 75.09 37.35
N PRO A 13 -34.55 75.56 37.72
CA PRO A 13 -35.84 75.27 37.05
C PRO A 13 -36.81 76.48 36.91
N ASN A 14 -38.10 76.17 36.70
CA ASN A 14 -39.32 77.00 36.57
C ASN A 14 -39.96 77.31 37.96
N PRO A 15 -41.14 77.98 38.05
CA PRO A 15 -41.56 79.35 37.68
C PRO A 15 -41.79 80.25 38.93
N GLU A 16 -42.15 81.54 38.76
CA GLU A 16 -43.09 82.23 39.69
C GLU A 16 -43.76 83.50 39.11
N ASP A 17 -44.65 84.10 39.90
CA ASP A 17 -45.61 85.18 39.61
C ASP A 17 -45.07 86.59 39.99
N VAL A 18 -45.88 87.66 39.86
CA VAL A 18 -45.96 88.91 40.68
C VAL A 18 -46.34 90.19 39.87
N SER A 19 -47.21 91.01 40.47
CA SER A 19 -47.79 92.26 39.94
C SER A 19 -47.11 93.55 40.43
N SER A 20 -47.12 94.59 39.59
CA SER A 20 -47.29 96.03 39.94
C SER A 20 -47.29 96.84 38.63
N ASP A 21 -48.28 97.65 38.25
CA ASP A 21 -48.89 98.85 38.88
C ASP A 21 -48.03 100.13 38.89
N ASP A 22 -48.70 101.21 38.45
CA ASP A 22 -48.54 102.64 38.73
C ASP A 22 -47.39 103.54 38.20
N LEU A 23 -47.82 104.47 37.33
CA LEU A 23 -47.71 105.94 37.42
C LEU A 23 -46.60 106.77 36.72
N ASN A 24 -47.08 107.91 36.19
CA ASN A 24 -46.45 109.19 35.84
C ASN A 24 -45.34 109.21 34.77
N SER A 25 -45.41 109.99 33.68
CA SER A 25 -45.86 111.38 33.38
C SER A 25 -44.78 112.47 33.54
N VAL A 26 -44.76 113.39 32.56
CA VAL A 26 -44.45 114.85 32.63
C VAL A 26 -44.66 115.42 31.21
N ALA A 27 -45.02 116.70 31.08
CA ALA A 27 -45.47 117.31 29.82
C ALA A 27 -44.56 118.45 29.26
N PRO A 28 -45.03 119.68 28.93
CA PRO A 28 -44.83 120.27 27.59
C PRO A 28 -43.85 121.46 27.59
N PRO A 29 -43.74 122.24 26.49
CA PRO A 29 -44.50 123.51 26.48
C PRO A 29 -45.00 124.04 25.10
N HIS A 30 -45.71 125.17 25.23
CA HIS A 30 -46.32 126.16 24.31
C HIS A 30 -45.49 126.58 23.05
N SER A 31 -45.99 127.35 22.07
CA SER A 31 -47.21 128.21 21.95
C SER A 31 -47.88 128.03 20.56
N ASN A 32 -48.72 128.88 19.93
CA ASN A 32 -49.26 130.26 20.12
C ASN A 32 -50.55 130.41 19.23
N GLN A 33 -51.32 131.51 19.05
CA GLN A 33 -51.30 132.92 19.48
C GLN A 33 -52.71 133.56 19.30
N ALA A 34 -53.19 134.35 20.29
CA ALA A 34 -54.21 135.45 20.20
C ALA A 34 -55.67 135.13 19.69
N ALA A 35 -56.81 135.61 20.24
CA ALA A 35 -57.16 136.72 21.16
C ALA A 35 -57.12 138.13 20.48
N ASP A 36 -58.01 139.12 20.66
CA ASP A 36 -59.30 139.30 21.38
C ASP A 36 -60.27 140.08 20.41
N SER A 37 -61.26 140.96 20.69
CA SER A 37 -61.75 141.65 21.90
C SER A 37 -63.21 142.15 21.79
N GLU A 38 -63.95 142.01 22.91
CA GLU A 38 -64.88 142.98 23.54
C GLU A 38 -66.20 143.50 22.90
N PRO A 39 -67.15 144.03 23.74
CA PRO A 39 -68.54 144.37 23.35
C PRO A 39 -68.93 145.85 23.55
N GLN A 40 -70.16 146.21 23.13
CA GLN A 40 -70.98 147.33 23.64
C GLN A 40 -72.39 147.27 23.03
N ASP A 41 -73.49 147.71 23.65
CA ASP A 41 -73.96 147.73 25.06
C ASP A 41 -75.48 148.03 25.00
N ASP A 42 -76.24 147.80 26.07
CA ASP A 42 -77.67 148.10 26.15
C ASP A 42 -77.94 149.59 26.41
N SER A 43 -79.06 150.13 25.88
CA SER A 43 -80.04 150.90 26.68
C SER A 43 -81.26 151.43 25.91
N ARG A 44 -82.38 150.72 26.11
CA ARG A 44 -83.67 151.33 26.46
C ARG A 44 -83.56 151.90 27.91
N LEU A 45 -84.34 152.83 28.47
CA LEU A 45 -85.75 153.23 28.29
C LEU A 45 -86.06 154.48 29.18
N SER A 46 -86.93 155.41 28.74
CA SER A 46 -87.84 156.29 29.54
C SER A 46 -88.34 157.43 28.62
N ASP A 47 -89.61 157.71 28.34
CA ASP A 47 -90.88 157.69 29.12
C ASP A 47 -91.10 158.93 30.02
N THR A 48 -92.32 159.50 29.88
CA THR A 48 -93.06 160.64 30.48
C THR A 48 -92.50 161.47 31.65
N GLY A 49 -92.87 162.76 31.82
CA GLY A 49 -93.83 163.62 31.10
C GLY A 49 -93.98 165.04 31.72
N ASP A 50 -95.00 165.81 31.28
CA ASP A 50 -95.43 167.17 31.73
C ASP A 50 -94.46 168.38 31.50
N ASP A 51 -94.92 169.58 31.12
CA ASP A 51 -96.24 169.96 30.55
C ASP A 51 -96.14 171.21 29.61
N VAL A 52 -97.22 171.43 28.87
CA VAL A 52 -97.62 172.53 27.97
C VAL A 52 -97.13 173.94 28.33
N LEU A 53 -96.55 174.66 27.35
CA LEU A 53 -97.18 175.84 26.71
C LEU A 53 -96.50 176.26 25.38
N ASP A 54 -97.37 176.56 24.41
CA ASP A 54 -97.25 177.53 23.31
C ASP A 54 -95.95 177.60 22.47
N MET A 55 -95.82 176.91 21.33
CA MET A 55 -96.68 176.99 20.12
C MET A 55 -96.68 178.36 19.39
N ILE A 56 -95.95 179.38 19.88
CA ILE A 56 -95.77 180.63 19.12
C ILE A 56 -94.68 180.44 18.06
N ALA A 57 -95.14 180.21 16.83
CA ALA A 57 -94.42 180.24 15.55
C ALA A 57 -93.17 179.34 15.45
N GLU A 58 -93.19 178.18 14.80
CA GLU A 58 -94.09 177.55 13.81
C GLU A 58 -94.33 178.32 12.48
N MET A 59 -94.47 179.64 12.44
CA MET A 59 -94.89 180.33 11.19
C MET A 59 -93.78 180.39 10.13
N GLU A 60 -92.52 180.68 10.50
CA GLU A 60 -91.39 180.61 9.55
C GLU A 60 -91.12 179.17 9.08
N SER A 61 -91.43 178.17 9.92
CA SER A 61 -91.26 176.75 9.64
C SER A 61 -92.01 176.30 8.37
N ARG A 62 -93.07 176.99 7.94
CA ARG A 62 -93.87 176.57 6.78
C ARG A 62 -93.23 176.91 5.42
N LEU A 63 -92.35 177.90 5.33
CA LEU A 63 -91.66 178.24 4.07
C LEU A 63 -90.40 177.38 3.81
N GLY A 64 -89.68 176.98 4.86
CA GLY A 64 -88.54 176.05 4.73
C GLY A 64 -88.95 174.66 4.23
N ARG A 65 -90.11 174.15 4.66
CA ARG A 65 -90.62 172.80 4.32
C ARG A 65 -90.74 172.57 2.80
N LEU A 66 -91.21 173.56 2.03
CA LEU A 66 -91.39 173.42 0.58
C LEU A 66 -90.06 173.30 -0.20
N LYS A 67 -89.00 173.98 0.26
CA LYS A 67 -87.68 173.88 -0.40
C LYS A 67 -87.01 172.53 -0.09
N ASN A 68 -87.14 172.05 1.14
CA ASN A 68 -86.57 170.77 1.55
C ASN A 68 -87.29 169.56 0.91
N ALA A 69 -88.60 169.66 0.67
CA ALA A 69 -89.36 168.60 0.02
C ALA A 69 -88.82 168.22 -1.38
N LYS A 70 -88.42 169.19 -2.19
CA LYS A 70 -87.88 168.92 -3.54
C LYS A 70 -86.49 168.27 -3.51
N ALA A 71 -85.64 168.63 -2.53
CA ALA A 71 -84.35 167.96 -2.33
C ALA A 71 -84.54 166.50 -1.87
N ALA A 72 -85.56 166.23 -1.05
CA ALA A 72 -85.85 164.89 -0.56
C ALA A 72 -86.29 163.90 -1.67
N GLU A 73 -87.01 164.35 -2.71
CA GLU A 73 -87.30 163.49 -3.87
C GLU A 73 -86.06 163.18 -4.69
N GLN A 74 -85.20 164.17 -4.93
CA GLN A 74 -84.00 163.98 -5.76
C GLN A 74 -83.03 162.98 -5.10
N ASN A 75 -82.79 163.12 -3.79
CA ASN A 75 -82.02 162.15 -3.01
C ASN A 75 -82.65 160.74 -3.01
N ARG A 76 -83.99 160.62 -3.17
CA ARG A 76 -84.68 159.33 -3.19
C ARG A 76 -84.48 158.57 -4.50
N LEU A 77 -84.39 159.28 -5.63
CA LEU A 77 -84.07 158.68 -6.92
C LEU A 77 -82.61 158.20 -6.98
N GLU A 78 -81.67 159.00 -6.44
CA GLU A 78 -80.26 158.59 -6.34
C GLU A 78 -80.08 157.35 -5.45
N ASN A 79 -80.78 157.26 -4.31
CA ASN A 79 -80.79 156.07 -3.46
C ASN A 79 -81.40 154.82 -4.12
N LEU A 80 -82.35 154.98 -5.06
CA LEU A 80 -82.90 153.84 -5.80
C LEU A 80 -81.91 153.31 -6.85
N ALA A 81 -81.27 154.21 -7.62
CA ALA A 81 -80.24 153.83 -8.59
C ALA A 81 -79.03 153.16 -7.91
N ALA A 82 -78.58 153.67 -6.76
CA ALA A 82 -77.51 153.05 -5.98
C ALA A 82 -77.87 151.63 -5.52
N ARG A 83 -79.13 151.39 -5.16
CA ARG A 83 -79.62 150.09 -4.69
C ARG A 83 -79.86 149.08 -5.82
N GLU A 84 -80.21 149.56 -7.01
CA GLU A 84 -80.28 148.75 -8.23
C GLU A 84 -78.87 148.28 -8.64
N GLN A 85 -77.87 149.16 -8.53
CA GLN A 85 -76.46 148.80 -8.72
C GLN A 85 -75.95 147.83 -7.63
N GLU A 86 -76.35 148.00 -6.37
CA GLU A 86 -76.04 147.07 -5.26
C GLU A 86 -76.63 145.67 -5.50
N LEU A 87 -77.84 145.58 -6.07
CA LEU A 87 -78.46 144.30 -6.44
C LEU A 87 -77.76 143.64 -7.62
N SER A 88 -77.40 144.40 -8.67
CA SER A 88 -76.63 143.86 -9.79
C SER A 88 -75.25 143.36 -9.35
N ASN A 89 -74.58 144.04 -8.42
CA ASN A 89 -73.33 143.56 -7.82
C ASN A 89 -73.54 142.21 -7.09
N ARG A 90 -74.59 142.06 -6.28
CA ARG A 90 -74.91 140.79 -5.61
C ARG A 90 -75.28 139.66 -6.58
N GLU A 91 -75.95 139.96 -7.68
CA GLU A 91 -76.28 138.97 -8.71
C GLU A 91 -74.98 138.46 -9.39
N ASN A 92 -74.03 139.34 -9.68
CA ASN A 92 -72.71 138.96 -10.16
C ASN A 92 -71.91 138.16 -9.11
N GLU A 93 -71.95 138.54 -7.82
CA GLU A 93 -71.32 137.78 -6.73
C GLU A 93 -71.89 136.35 -6.63
N LEU A 94 -73.21 136.20 -6.69
CA LEU A 94 -73.88 134.89 -6.67
C LEU A 94 -73.53 134.03 -7.89
N LEU A 95 -73.41 134.63 -9.08
CA LEU A 95 -72.96 133.94 -10.28
C LEU A 95 -71.50 133.49 -10.17
N SER A 96 -70.60 134.30 -9.59
CA SER A 96 -69.23 133.86 -9.29
C SER A 96 -69.20 132.73 -8.25
N LEU A 97 -69.97 132.82 -7.17
CA LEU A 97 -70.04 131.77 -6.15
C LEU A 97 -70.61 130.45 -6.69
N GLN A 98 -71.56 130.53 -7.63
CA GLN A 98 -72.07 129.34 -8.33
C GLN A 98 -70.98 128.72 -9.23
N SER A 99 -70.22 129.55 -9.97
CA SER A 99 -69.09 129.09 -10.79
C SER A 99 -68.00 128.44 -9.93
N ASP A 100 -67.66 129.04 -8.80
CA ASP A 100 -66.66 128.52 -7.86
C ASP A 100 -67.11 127.19 -7.24
N LEU A 101 -68.40 127.04 -6.89
CA LEU A 101 -68.97 125.79 -6.39
C LEU A 101 -68.97 124.67 -7.45
N GLU A 102 -69.27 125.00 -8.71
CA GLU A 102 -69.23 124.03 -9.80
C GLU A 102 -67.78 123.61 -10.09
N GLN A 103 -66.82 124.55 -10.08
CA GLN A 103 -65.39 124.24 -10.21
C GLN A 103 -64.86 123.41 -9.03
N GLN A 104 -65.29 123.68 -7.79
CA GLN A 104 -64.93 122.87 -6.61
C GLN A 104 -65.48 121.45 -6.74
N LYS A 105 -66.75 121.30 -7.14
CA LYS A 105 -67.40 120.00 -7.38
C LYS A 105 -66.66 119.18 -8.45
N ASP A 106 -66.29 119.80 -9.57
CA ASP A 106 -65.52 119.15 -10.63
C ASP A 106 -64.11 118.75 -10.15
N SER A 107 -63.46 119.58 -9.33
CA SER A 107 -62.17 119.22 -8.71
C SER A 107 -62.29 118.03 -7.73
N LEU A 108 -63.36 117.98 -6.94
CA LEU A 108 -63.64 116.88 -6.01
C LEU A 108 -63.95 115.59 -6.76
N GLN A 109 -64.68 115.66 -7.89
CA GLN A 109 -64.90 114.50 -8.74
C GLN A 109 -63.58 114.00 -9.36
N ALA A 110 -62.75 114.91 -9.88
CA ALA A 110 -61.42 114.56 -10.41
C ALA A 110 -60.49 113.97 -9.33
N GLU A 111 -60.60 114.38 -8.07
CA GLU A 111 -59.90 113.73 -6.95
C GLU A 111 -60.47 112.35 -6.60
N GLN A 112 -61.80 112.18 -6.60
CA GLN A 112 -62.43 110.86 -6.40
C GLN A 112 -62.02 109.86 -7.49
N GLU A 113 -61.99 110.28 -8.76
CA GLU A 113 -61.50 109.47 -9.88
C GLU A 113 -60.01 109.12 -9.73
N ARG A 114 -59.17 110.06 -9.27
CA ARG A 114 -57.75 109.80 -8.91
C ARG A 114 -57.61 108.82 -7.75
N PHE A 115 -58.47 108.89 -6.73
CA PHE A 115 -58.46 107.94 -5.60
C PHE A 115 -58.91 106.55 -6.05
N ALA A 116 -59.93 106.43 -6.90
CA ALA A 116 -60.35 105.16 -7.48
C ALA A 116 -59.24 104.52 -8.32
N GLY A 117 -58.56 105.31 -9.16
CA GLY A 117 -57.39 104.85 -9.92
C GLY A 117 -56.26 104.33 -9.03
N LYS A 118 -55.91 105.06 -7.96
CA LYS A 118 -54.90 104.61 -6.97
C LYS A 118 -55.32 103.35 -6.23
N GLN A 119 -56.60 103.16 -5.92
CA GLN A 119 -57.10 101.92 -5.31
C GLN A 119 -56.96 100.73 -6.27
N GLN A 120 -57.24 100.91 -7.56
CA GLN A 120 -57.02 99.87 -8.57
C GLN A 120 -55.52 99.54 -8.74
N GLU A 121 -54.65 100.55 -8.76
CA GLU A 121 -53.19 100.38 -8.81
C GLU A 121 -52.67 99.58 -7.60
N LEU A 122 -53.16 99.88 -6.39
CA LEU A 122 -52.81 99.14 -5.18
C LEU A 122 -53.36 97.70 -5.19
N GLN A 123 -54.58 97.48 -5.68
CA GLN A 123 -55.12 96.12 -5.84
C GLN A 123 -54.35 95.29 -6.89
N GLN A 124 -53.83 95.92 -7.94
CA GLN A 124 -52.95 95.24 -8.90
C GLN A 124 -51.60 94.89 -8.25
N LYS A 125 -50.95 95.86 -7.58
CA LYS A 125 -49.67 95.63 -6.89
C LYS A 125 -49.75 94.59 -5.78
N LEU A 126 -50.89 94.47 -5.09
CA LEU A 126 -51.12 93.39 -4.13
C LEU A 126 -51.15 92.02 -4.81
N LYS A 127 -51.80 91.86 -5.97
CA LYS A 127 -51.80 90.60 -6.74
C LYS A 127 -50.41 90.26 -7.27
N GLU A 128 -49.70 91.24 -7.81
CA GLU A 128 -48.31 91.08 -8.27
C GLU A 128 -47.39 90.62 -7.11
N LEU A 129 -47.61 91.14 -5.91
CA LEU A 129 -46.88 90.76 -4.70
C LEU A 129 -47.32 89.39 -4.13
N GLU A 130 -48.59 89.00 -4.23
CA GLU A 130 -49.07 87.65 -3.91
C GLU A 130 -48.49 86.61 -4.87
N GLU A 131 -48.45 86.90 -6.17
CA GLU A 131 -47.85 86.04 -7.19
C GLU A 131 -46.32 85.92 -7.00
N ALA A 132 -45.62 87.03 -6.71
CA ALA A 132 -44.19 87.01 -6.39
C ALA A 132 -43.89 86.19 -5.11
N ASN A 133 -44.69 86.34 -4.04
CA ASN A 133 -44.54 85.52 -2.83
C ASN A 133 -44.82 84.03 -3.09
N ARG A 134 -45.75 83.71 -4.01
CA ARG A 134 -46.00 82.32 -4.41
C ARG A 134 -44.81 81.72 -5.16
N GLN A 135 -44.23 82.47 -6.10
CA GLN A 135 -43.01 82.06 -6.82
C GLN A 135 -41.82 81.89 -5.86
N LEU A 136 -41.64 82.81 -4.91
CA LEU A 136 -40.59 82.72 -3.89
C LEU A 136 -40.71 81.43 -3.08
N ARG A 137 -41.91 81.09 -2.58
CA ARG A 137 -42.15 79.83 -1.85
C ARG A 137 -41.87 78.58 -2.67
N GLN A 138 -42.16 78.60 -3.97
CA GLN A 138 -41.82 77.49 -4.87
C GLN A 138 -40.30 77.34 -5.04
N ALA A 139 -39.57 78.45 -5.18
CA ALA A 139 -38.11 78.45 -5.22
C ALA A 139 -37.48 78.02 -3.89
N GLU A 140 -38.08 78.40 -2.74
CA GLU A 140 -37.67 77.92 -1.41
C GLU A 140 -37.88 76.40 -1.25
N GLU A 141 -39.00 75.86 -1.74
CA GLU A 141 -39.30 74.42 -1.70
C GLU A 141 -38.36 73.62 -2.64
N GLU A 142 -38.05 74.15 -3.83
CA GLU A 142 -37.08 73.55 -4.75
C GLU A 142 -35.64 73.62 -4.20
N LEU A 143 -35.26 74.74 -3.57
CA LEU A 143 -33.96 74.88 -2.89
C LEU A 143 -33.82 73.90 -1.71
N ALA A 144 -34.88 73.72 -0.91
CA ALA A 144 -34.88 72.75 0.19
C ALA A 144 -34.70 71.30 -0.32
N LYS A 145 -35.39 70.93 -1.41
CA LYS A 145 -35.21 69.62 -2.07
C LYS A 145 -33.80 69.44 -2.62
N ALA A 146 -33.24 70.46 -3.28
CA ALA A 146 -31.87 70.42 -3.81
C ALA A 146 -30.82 70.33 -2.69
N GLN A 147 -31.04 70.99 -1.54
CA GLN A 147 -30.20 70.86 -0.35
C GLN A 147 -30.30 69.45 0.25
N GLN A 148 -31.50 68.87 0.36
CA GLN A 148 -31.69 67.50 0.83
C GLN A 148 -31.02 66.46 -0.09
N GLU A 149 -31.14 66.62 -1.41
CA GLU A 149 -30.49 65.75 -2.40
C GLU A 149 -28.96 65.92 -2.38
N THR A 150 -28.45 67.11 -2.06
CA THR A 150 -27.01 67.34 -1.88
C THR A 150 -26.50 66.68 -0.60
N GLN A 151 -27.25 66.75 0.50
CA GLN A 151 -26.92 66.08 1.76
C GLN A 151 -26.94 64.55 1.63
N SER A 152 -27.92 63.97 0.93
CA SER A 152 -27.94 62.52 0.70
C SER A 152 -26.79 62.06 -0.18
N LYS A 153 -26.46 62.80 -1.25
CA LYS A 153 -25.26 62.54 -2.08
C LYS A 153 -23.96 62.67 -1.28
N GLN A 154 -23.87 63.61 -0.33
CA GLN A 154 -22.70 63.76 0.52
C GLN A 154 -22.54 62.56 1.47
N ALA A 155 -23.64 62.09 2.08
CA ALA A 155 -23.63 60.87 2.89
C ALA A 155 -23.28 59.61 2.07
N ASP A 156 -23.83 59.48 0.86
CA ASP A 156 -23.51 58.40 -0.09
C ASP A 156 -22.03 58.42 -0.52
N LEU A 157 -21.41 59.60 -0.63
CA LEU A 157 -19.99 59.74 -0.92
C LEU A 157 -19.12 59.33 0.27
N GLN A 158 -19.44 59.80 1.48
CA GLN A 158 -18.73 59.40 2.70
C GLN A 158 -18.81 57.87 2.92
N ALA A 159 -19.99 57.28 2.76
CA ALA A 159 -20.18 55.82 2.84
C ALA A 159 -19.54 55.03 1.69
N ARG A 160 -19.04 55.69 0.63
CA ARG A 160 -18.18 55.09 -0.41
C ARG A 160 -16.71 55.26 -0.09
N GLU A 161 -16.30 56.41 0.44
CA GLU A 161 -14.93 56.67 0.91
C GLU A 161 -14.55 55.70 2.03
N GLU A 162 -15.41 55.49 3.03
CA GLU A 162 -15.22 54.48 4.08
C GLU A 162 -15.03 53.06 3.52
N LYS A 163 -15.80 52.68 2.49
CA LYS A 163 -15.68 51.37 1.82
C LYS A 163 -14.42 51.25 0.98
N ILE A 164 -13.96 52.34 0.37
CA ILE A 164 -12.69 52.39 -0.36
C ILE A 164 -11.52 52.23 0.61
N GLU A 165 -11.51 52.92 1.75
CA GLU A 165 -10.44 52.79 2.75
C GLU A 165 -10.46 51.41 3.43
N ALA A 166 -11.64 50.82 3.69
CA ALA A 166 -11.74 49.42 4.13
C ALA A 166 -11.14 48.44 3.11
N ALA A 167 -11.46 48.61 1.81
CA ALA A 167 -10.91 47.78 0.75
C ALA A 167 -9.38 47.99 0.57
N ARG A 168 -8.86 49.21 0.76
CA ARG A 168 -7.41 49.46 0.78
C ARG A 168 -6.73 48.72 1.93
N ALA A 169 -7.30 48.77 3.13
CA ALA A 169 -6.75 48.08 4.30
C ALA A 169 -6.73 46.55 4.08
N GLU A 170 -7.76 45.99 3.45
CA GLU A 170 -7.78 44.58 3.08
C GLU A 170 -6.74 44.23 2.01
N ILE A 171 -6.55 45.06 0.97
CA ILE A 171 -5.50 44.88 -0.05
C ILE A 171 -4.10 44.92 0.59
N VAL A 172 -3.84 45.82 1.55
CA VAL A 172 -2.57 45.86 2.28
C VAL A 172 -2.35 44.56 3.07
N ARG A 173 -3.35 44.09 3.82
CA ARG A 173 -3.28 42.81 4.56
C ARG A 173 -2.99 41.63 3.63
N ILE A 174 -3.68 41.55 2.49
CA ILE A 174 -3.45 40.49 1.49
C ILE A 174 -2.04 40.57 0.91
N GLY A 175 -1.47 41.77 0.72
CA GLY A 175 -0.08 41.97 0.32
C GLY A 175 0.93 41.48 1.38
N GLU A 176 0.66 41.74 2.66
CA GLU A 176 1.49 41.24 3.76
C GLU A 176 1.41 39.70 3.89
N GLU A 177 0.21 39.12 3.76
CA GLU A 177 0.01 37.67 3.73
C GLU A 177 0.68 37.01 2.51
N ALA A 178 0.67 37.65 1.34
CA ALA A 178 1.36 37.18 0.15
C ALA A 178 2.87 37.18 0.35
N LYS A 179 3.45 38.27 0.86
CA LYS A 179 4.89 38.36 1.15
C LYS A 179 5.35 37.31 2.17
N GLN A 180 4.56 37.06 3.22
CA GLN A 180 4.85 35.98 4.18
C GLN A 180 4.84 34.59 3.53
N ARG A 181 4.02 34.36 2.49
CA ARG A 181 4.02 33.11 1.72
C ARG A 181 5.23 33.01 0.78
N GLU A 182 5.66 34.11 0.16
CA GLU A 182 6.90 34.16 -0.63
C GLU A 182 8.13 33.85 0.25
N GLU A 183 8.21 34.45 1.45
CA GLU A 183 9.25 34.16 2.43
C GLU A 183 9.22 32.69 2.92
N GLN A 184 8.03 32.11 3.08
CA GLN A 184 7.89 30.68 3.41
C GLN A 184 8.27 29.75 2.25
N LEU A 185 7.96 30.12 1.00
CA LEU A 185 8.34 29.34 -0.19
C LEU A 185 9.86 29.31 -0.37
N ALA A 186 10.55 30.45 -0.24
CA ALA A 186 12.01 30.51 -0.32
C ALA A 186 12.68 29.57 0.72
N VAL A 187 12.16 29.53 1.95
CA VAL A 187 12.65 28.63 3.03
C VAL A 187 12.29 27.15 2.78
N LEU A 188 11.29 26.85 1.94
CA LEU A 188 10.98 25.49 1.50
C LEU A 188 11.83 25.06 0.29
N GLU A 189 12.14 25.98 -0.63
CA GLU A 189 13.06 25.75 -1.75
C GLU A 189 14.50 25.51 -1.24
N GLU A 190 14.96 26.28 -0.26
CA GLU A 190 16.25 26.07 0.43
C GLU A 190 16.33 24.65 1.04
N LYS A 191 15.29 24.22 1.76
CA LYS A 191 15.21 22.87 2.37
C LYS A 191 15.04 21.75 1.35
N LEU A 192 14.44 22.03 0.19
CA LEU A 192 14.37 21.06 -0.90
C LEU A 192 15.76 20.82 -1.47
N ALA A 193 16.54 21.88 -1.71
CA ALA A 193 17.94 21.77 -2.16
C ALA A 193 18.83 21.07 -1.11
N GLU A 194 18.66 21.35 0.19
CA GLU A 194 19.34 20.61 1.27
C GLU A 194 19.00 19.11 1.25
N ALA A 195 17.74 18.76 0.98
CA ALA A 195 17.28 17.37 0.93
C ALA A 195 17.76 16.63 -0.35
N GLU A 196 17.82 17.32 -1.49
CA GLU A 196 18.34 16.77 -2.76
C GLU A 196 19.84 16.46 -2.66
N GLU A 197 20.65 17.36 -2.11
CA GLU A 197 22.09 17.08 -1.92
C GLU A 197 22.34 16.01 -0.85
N GLN A 198 21.51 15.92 0.20
CA GLN A 198 21.54 14.79 1.14
C GLN A 198 21.20 13.46 0.44
N ALA A 199 20.17 13.42 -0.40
CA ALA A 199 19.81 12.23 -1.17
C ALA A 199 20.94 11.78 -2.11
N ARG A 200 21.61 12.75 -2.75
CA ARG A 200 22.77 12.51 -3.62
C ARG A 200 23.98 11.94 -2.88
N ILE A 201 24.25 12.44 -1.65
CA ILE A 201 25.28 11.86 -0.77
C ILE A 201 24.92 10.42 -0.40
N PHE A 202 23.65 10.16 -0.07
CA PHE A 202 23.18 8.79 0.22
C PHE A 202 23.37 7.86 -0.99
N GLU A 203 23.01 8.30 -2.20
CA GLU A 203 23.20 7.55 -3.45
C GLU A 203 24.67 7.17 -3.67
N GLN A 204 25.59 8.14 -3.56
CA GLN A 204 27.04 7.88 -3.66
C GLN A 204 27.56 6.92 -2.57
N THR A 205 27.02 6.98 -1.35
CA THR A 205 27.39 6.00 -0.30
C THR A 205 26.83 4.60 -0.58
N ALA A 206 25.65 4.50 -1.20
CA ALA A 206 25.05 3.23 -1.60
C ALA A 206 25.82 2.57 -2.77
N GLU A 207 26.22 3.35 -3.78
CA GLU A 207 27.14 2.90 -4.84
C GLU A 207 28.48 2.44 -4.25
N GLY A 208 29.04 3.21 -3.31
CA GLY A 208 30.28 2.88 -2.61
C GLY A 208 30.20 1.64 -1.70
N GLU A 209 29.01 1.27 -1.20
CA GLU A 209 28.77 -0.03 -0.56
C GLU A 209 28.55 -1.15 -1.57
N ALA A 210 27.82 -0.91 -2.67
CA ALA A 210 27.59 -1.90 -3.71
C ALA A 210 28.90 -2.37 -4.35
N ALA A 211 29.83 -1.43 -4.63
CA ALA A 211 31.16 -1.75 -5.13
C ALA A 211 31.94 -2.66 -4.16
N LYS A 212 31.90 -2.38 -2.85
CA LYS A 212 32.56 -3.21 -1.82
C LYS A 212 31.92 -4.59 -1.66
N ARG A 213 30.59 -4.69 -1.83
CA ARG A 213 29.88 -5.98 -1.84
C ARG A 213 30.32 -6.80 -3.05
N HIS A 214 30.42 -6.19 -4.23
CA HIS A 214 30.90 -6.88 -5.42
C HIS A 214 32.37 -7.32 -5.31
N GLU A 215 33.24 -6.50 -4.74
CA GLU A 215 34.64 -6.87 -4.43
C GLU A 215 34.70 -8.06 -3.43
N ALA A 216 33.85 -8.05 -2.41
CA ALA A 216 33.73 -9.17 -1.46
C ALA A 216 33.14 -10.44 -2.10
N GLU A 217 32.18 -10.32 -3.01
CA GLU A 217 31.62 -11.43 -3.79
C GLU A 217 32.69 -12.07 -4.70
N GLN A 218 33.49 -11.26 -5.40
CA GLN A 218 34.63 -11.76 -6.18
C GLN A 218 35.66 -12.47 -5.29
N ALA A 219 35.98 -11.92 -4.12
CA ALA A 219 36.89 -12.55 -3.16
C ALA A 219 36.34 -13.88 -2.59
N LEU A 220 35.02 -13.99 -2.39
CA LEU A 220 34.37 -15.24 -2.01
C LEU A 220 34.35 -16.26 -3.16
N GLN A 221 34.20 -15.83 -4.41
CA GLN A 221 34.30 -16.70 -5.58
C GLN A 221 35.72 -17.26 -5.74
N SER A 222 36.77 -16.44 -5.59
CA SER A 222 38.15 -16.94 -5.63
C SER A 222 38.46 -17.89 -4.46
N LEU A 223 37.98 -17.58 -3.25
CA LEU A 223 38.17 -18.45 -2.09
C LEU A 223 37.44 -19.80 -2.26
N ASN A 224 36.24 -19.81 -2.85
CA ASN A 224 35.53 -21.04 -3.17
C ASN A 224 36.27 -21.88 -4.22
N GLN A 225 36.89 -21.26 -5.23
CA GLN A 225 37.74 -21.98 -6.19
C GLN A 225 38.97 -22.59 -5.50
N GLU A 226 39.67 -21.84 -4.64
CA GLU A 226 40.80 -22.38 -3.85
C GLU A 226 40.36 -23.53 -2.92
N LEU A 227 39.15 -23.47 -2.35
CA LEU A 227 38.56 -24.54 -1.56
C LEU A 227 38.18 -25.78 -2.39
N GLU A 228 37.76 -25.60 -3.65
CA GLU A 228 37.50 -26.73 -4.56
C GLU A 228 38.81 -27.36 -5.03
N ASP A 229 39.77 -26.56 -5.49
CA ASP A 229 41.11 -27.01 -5.91
C ASP A 229 41.80 -27.80 -4.78
N THR A 230 41.82 -27.26 -3.56
CA THR A 230 42.40 -27.97 -2.40
C THR A 230 41.61 -29.23 -2.02
N ARG A 231 40.29 -29.25 -2.21
CA ARG A 231 39.47 -30.46 -2.01
C ARG A 231 39.77 -31.55 -3.05
N THR A 232 40.06 -31.20 -4.31
CA THR A 232 40.50 -32.19 -5.31
C THR A 232 41.88 -32.76 -4.98
N GLU A 233 42.82 -31.93 -4.53
CA GLU A 233 44.15 -32.39 -4.12
C GLU A 233 44.11 -33.26 -2.86
N ILE A 234 43.26 -32.93 -1.86
CA ILE A 234 43.00 -33.79 -0.69
C ILE A 234 42.39 -35.14 -1.12
N SER A 235 41.44 -35.15 -2.06
CA SER A 235 40.86 -36.38 -2.60
C SER A 235 41.92 -37.27 -3.28
N LYS A 236 42.77 -36.66 -4.12
CA LYS A 236 43.89 -37.31 -4.79
C LYS A 236 44.95 -37.86 -3.83
N GLN A 237 45.29 -37.12 -2.77
CA GLN A 237 46.19 -37.61 -1.71
C GLN A 237 45.55 -38.73 -0.87
N THR A 238 44.23 -38.69 -0.67
CA THR A 238 43.48 -39.77 0.00
C THR A 238 43.52 -41.06 -0.82
N GLN A 239 43.30 -40.97 -2.13
CA GLN A 239 43.44 -42.10 -3.06
C GLN A 239 44.87 -42.68 -3.03
N GLN A 240 45.89 -41.81 -3.08
CA GLN A 240 47.30 -42.24 -2.97
C GLN A 240 47.60 -42.96 -1.64
N GLN A 241 47.00 -42.54 -0.51
CA GLN A 241 47.13 -43.26 0.76
C GLN A 241 46.40 -44.60 0.77
N GLU A 242 45.26 -44.72 0.09
CA GLU A 242 44.55 -46.00 -0.04
C GLU A 242 45.35 -47.00 -0.90
N ASP A 243 45.90 -46.53 -2.03
CA ASP A 243 46.67 -47.38 -2.94
C ASP A 243 48.02 -47.79 -2.32
N LEU A 244 48.67 -46.90 -1.56
CA LEU A 244 49.84 -47.27 -0.74
C LEU A 244 49.50 -48.27 0.38
N ARG A 245 48.30 -48.22 0.96
CA ARG A 245 47.84 -49.24 1.94
C ARG A 245 47.59 -50.59 1.30
N LYS A 246 47.04 -50.65 0.09
CA LYS A 246 46.89 -51.89 -0.68
C LYS A 246 48.25 -52.50 -0.98
N GLN A 247 49.20 -51.71 -1.48
CA GLN A 247 50.58 -52.15 -1.74
C GLN A 247 51.29 -52.65 -0.47
N LEU A 248 51.06 -52.00 0.69
CA LEU A 248 51.58 -52.47 1.97
C LEU A 248 50.97 -53.83 2.36
N GLN A 249 49.65 -53.99 2.25
CA GLN A 249 48.95 -55.23 2.57
C GLN A 249 49.34 -56.39 1.64
N GLU A 250 49.51 -56.13 0.34
CA GLU A 250 50.02 -57.09 -0.64
C GLU A 250 51.46 -57.52 -0.31
N ALA A 251 52.32 -56.57 0.10
CA ALA A 251 53.69 -56.87 0.53
C ALA A 251 53.74 -57.65 1.86
N GLU A 252 52.86 -57.35 2.82
CA GLU A 252 52.72 -58.11 4.06
C GLU A 252 52.24 -59.55 3.80
N GLN A 253 51.28 -59.75 2.90
CA GLN A 253 50.82 -61.08 2.48
C GLN A 253 51.93 -61.88 1.78
N ALA A 254 52.63 -61.27 0.81
CA ALA A 254 53.77 -61.90 0.14
C ALA A 254 54.92 -62.23 1.11
N TRP A 255 55.10 -61.45 2.17
CA TRP A 255 56.08 -61.75 3.22
C TRP A 255 55.66 -62.93 4.11
N GLN A 256 54.38 -63.03 4.48
CA GLN A 256 53.84 -64.19 5.21
C GLN A 256 53.97 -65.49 4.37
N GLU A 257 53.60 -65.45 3.09
CA GLU A 257 53.78 -66.59 2.18
C GLU A 257 55.26 -67.00 2.05
N ALA A 258 56.18 -66.04 2.00
CA ALA A 258 57.62 -66.30 1.98
C ALA A 258 58.14 -66.88 3.31
N GLU A 259 57.60 -66.47 4.46
CA GLU A 259 57.92 -67.08 5.75
C GLU A 259 57.38 -68.51 5.84
N GLU A 260 56.14 -68.78 5.44
CA GLU A 260 55.60 -70.15 5.39
C GLU A 260 56.45 -71.05 4.47
N GLN A 261 56.83 -70.58 3.28
CA GLN A 261 57.72 -71.31 2.38
C GLN A 261 59.09 -71.58 3.02
N ALA A 262 59.66 -70.60 3.74
CA ALA A 262 60.91 -70.79 4.47
C ALA A 262 60.78 -71.80 5.62
N GLN A 263 59.64 -71.84 6.32
CA GLN A 263 59.36 -72.86 7.35
C GLN A 263 59.20 -74.26 6.73
N GLN A 264 58.46 -74.39 5.61
CA GLN A 264 58.31 -75.65 4.88
C GLN A 264 59.63 -76.17 4.30
N LEU A 265 60.55 -75.29 3.90
CA LEU A 265 61.89 -75.68 3.46
C LEU A 265 62.76 -76.12 4.64
N ARG A 266 62.63 -75.51 5.83
CA ARG A 266 63.33 -75.95 7.05
C ARG A 266 62.86 -77.32 7.54
N THR A 267 61.56 -77.61 7.53
CA THR A 267 61.06 -78.95 7.91
C THR A 267 61.50 -80.01 6.91
N ARG A 268 61.40 -79.74 5.61
CA ARG A 268 61.93 -80.65 4.57
C ARG A 268 63.45 -80.88 4.68
N LEU A 269 64.21 -79.88 5.12
CA LEU A 269 65.64 -80.04 5.38
C LEU A 269 65.87 -80.98 6.57
N ALA A 270 65.20 -80.75 7.71
CA ALA A 270 65.29 -81.63 8.88
C ALA A 270 64.85 -83.08 8.57
N ASP A 271 63.75 -83.27 7.85
CA ASP A 271 63.29 -84.57 7.34
C ASP A 271 64.35 -85.27 6.48
N SER A 272 65.16 -84.50 5.74
CA SER A 272 66.21 -85.03 4.86
C SER A 272 67.49 -85.33 5.63
N GLU A 273 67.83 -84.53 6.64
CA GLU A 273 68.95 -84.76 7.56
C GLU A 273 68.69 -86.01 8.42
N GLU A 274 67.46 -86.21 8.92
CA GLU A 274 67.09 -87.43 9.64
C GLU A 274 67.22 -88.67 8.75
N LYS A 275 66.68 -88.65 7.53
CA LYS A 275 66.80 -89.76 6.57
C LYS A 275 68.24 -90.05 6.16
N LEU A 276 69.09 -89.02 6.09
CA LEU A 276 70.51 -89.18 5.81
C LEU A 276 71.23 -89.83 7.01
N GLY A 277 70.89 -89.45 8.25
CA GLY A 277 71.36 -90.11 9.46
C GLY A 277 70.91 -91.57 9.57
N GLN A 278 69.63 -91.86 9.28
CA GLN A 278 69.11 -93.23 9.21
C GLN A 278 69.90 -94.06 8.17
N ALA A 279 70.06 -93.56 6.95
CA ALA A 279 70.83 -94.23 5.89
C ALA A 279 72.33 -94.40 6.25
N GLN A 280 72.92 -93.51 7.05
CA GLN A 280 74.26 -93.69 7.60
C GLN A 280 74.30 -94.85 8.61
N THR A 281 73.34 -94.95 9.53
CA THR A 281 73.28 -96.08 10.48
C THR A 281 73.01 -97.41 9.80
N GLU A 282 72.15 -97.45 8.75
CA GLU A 282 71.95 -98.65 7.93
C GLU A 282 73.23 -99.05 7.17
N LEU A 283 74.02 -98.07 6.70
CA LEU A 283 75.30 -98.32 6.04
C LEU A 283 76.36 -98.85 7.02
N GLU A 284 76.44 -98.33 8.24
CA GLU A 284 77.33 -98.84 9.29
C GLU A 284 76.94 -100.27 9.70
N GLU A 285 75.64 -100.56 9.86
CA GLU A 285 75.16 -101.93 10.08
C GLU A 285 75.48 -102.86 8.90
N ALA A 286 75.31 -102.41 7.65
CA ALA A 286 75.64 -103.20 6.47
C ALA A 286 77.14 -103.48 6.35
N GLN A 287 78.00 -102.49 6.66
CA GLN A 287 79.45 -102.67 6.72
C GLN A 287 79.85 -103.66 7.81
N LYS A 288 79.23 -103.58 9.00
CA LYS A 288 79.48 -104.53 10.08
C LYS A 288 79.05 -105.95 9.68
N ARG A 289 77.85 -106.13 9.12
CA ARG A 289 77.37 -107.44 8.63
C ARG A 289 78.27 -108.00 7.51
N LEU A 290 78.84 -107.14 6.66
CA LEU A 290 79.85 -107.55 5.68
C LEU A 290 81.13 -108.04 6.38
N GLN A 291 81.64 -107.32 7.37
CA GLN A 291 82.83 -107.71 8.14
C GLN A 291 82.62 -109.02 8.93
N ASP A 292 81.46 -109.17 9.56
CA ASP A 292 81.07 -110.41 10.26
C ASP A 292 80.97 -111.59 9.27
N ALA A 293 80.38 -111.38 8.09
CA ALA A 293 80.31 -112.38 7.02
C ALA A 293 81.68 -112.68 6.37
N GLU A 294 82.60 -111.72 6.28
CA GLU A 294 83.98 -111.96 5.87
C GLU A 294 84.74 -112.78 6.91
N ALA A 295 84.51 -112.54 8.20
CA ALA A 295 85.05 -113.36 9.28
C ALA A 295 84.51 -114.80 9.19
N GLU A 296 83.20 -115.00 9.04
CA GLU A 296 82.60 -116.32 8.76
C GLU A 296 83.16 -116.96 7.48
N LEU A 297 83.43 -116.18 6.43
CA LEU A 297 84.06 -116.67 5.21
C LEU A 297 85.51 -117.13 5.45
N THR A 298 86.27 -116.49 6.34
CA THR A 298 87.61 -116.97 6.72
C THR A 298 87.56 -118.22 7.59
N VAL A 299 86.61 -118.31 8.54
CA VAL A 299 86.40 -119.50 9.38
C VAL A 299 85.94 -120.69 8.53
N THR A 300 85.00 -120.49 7.61
CA THR A 300 84.55 -121.55 6.70
C THR A 300 85.59 -121.94 5.65
N LYS A 301 86.47 -121.03 5.22
CA LYS A 301 87.67 -121.38 4.42
C LYS A 301 88.66 -122.23 5.22
N ALA A 302 88.95 -121.85 6.47
CA ALA A 302 89.81 -122.64 7.35
C ALA A 302 89.22 -124.04 7.57
N ALA A 303 87.93 -124.13 7.92
CA ALA A 303 87.23 -125.40 8.06
C ALA A 303 87.15 -126.21 6.75
N LEU A 304 87.11 -125.57 5.58
CA LEU A 304 87.16 -126.24 4.27
C LEU A 304 88.56 -126.77 3.96
N ASP A 305 89.62 -126.04 4.32
CA ASP A 305 91.01 -126.48 4.12
C ASP A 305 91.41 -127.55 5.15
N ASP A 306 90.92 -127.48 6.40
CA ASP A 306 90.99 -128.56 7.38
C ASP A 306 90.21 -129.79 6.88
N ALA A 307 88.97 -129.62 6.40
CA ALA A 307 88.18 -130.72 5.83
C ALA A 307 88.82 -131.31 4.56
N ARG A 308 89.57 -130.51 3.76
CA ARG A 308 90.40 -131.03 2.67
C ARG A 308 91.59 -131.83 3.17
N LEU A 309 92.17 -131.46 4.31
CA LEU A 309 93.29 -132.16 4.94
C LEU A 309 92.81 -133.47 5.60
N GLU A 310 91.62 -133.47 6.22
CA GLU A 310 90.93 -134.69 6.62
C GLU A 310 90.58 -135.56 5.40
N LEU A 311 90.07 -134.96 4.32
CA LEU A 311 89.68 -135.71 3.12
C LEU A 311 90.89 -136.31 2.38
N THR A 312 92.06 -135.64 2.32
CA THR A 312 93.27 -136.26 1.77
C THR A 312 93.84 -137.36 2.66
N ASN A 313 93.79 -137.19 4.00
CA ASN A 313 94.14 -138.25 4.94
C ASN A 313 93.19 -139.46 4.79
N LEU A 314 91.88 -139.23 4.74
CA LEU A 314 90.85 -140.24 4.49
C LEU A 314 90.97 -140.85 3.10
N GLN A 315 91.43 -140.12 2.08
CA GLN A 315 91.69 -140.65 0.75
C GLN A 315 92.91 -141.58 0.75
N GLN A 316 94.00 -141.20 1.41
CA GLN A 316 95.18 -142.06 1.58
C GLN A 316 94.86 -143.30 2.44
N GLN A 317 94.04 -143.15 3.48
CA GLN A 317 93.60 -144.25 4.35
C GLN A 317 92.59 -145.16 3.63
N SER A 318 91.69 -144.60 2.82
CA SER A 318 90.72 -145.38 2.02
C SER A 318 91.34 -146.02 0.79
N GLU A 319 92.43 -145.51 0.20
CA GLU A 319 93.19 -146.26 -0.81
C GLU A 319 93.81 -147.54 -0.22
N GLN A 320 94.34 -147.48 1.02
CA GLN A 320 94.77 -148.68 1.76
C GLN A 320 93.60 -149.60 2.12
N GLN A 321 92.46 -149.06 2.54
CA GLN A 321 91.28 -149.87 2.86
C GLN A 321 90.60 -150.44 1.61
N LEU A 322 90.63 -149.78 0.45
CA LEU A 322 90.06 -150.26 -0.82
C LEU A 322 90.88 -151.37 -1.48
N GLN A 323 92.16 -151.52 -1.11
CA GLN A 323 92.92 -152.74 -1.41
C GLN A 323 92.38 -153.95 -0.64
N ASN A 324 91.97 -153.77 0.62
CA ASN A 324 91.50 -154.86 1.48
C ASN A 324 89.99 -155.13 1.31
N LEU A 325 89.15 -154.09 1.26
CA LEU A 325 87.69 -154.17 1.14
C LEU A 325 87.22 -154.63 -0.26
N ARG A 326 88.12 -154.66 -1.27
CA ARG A 326 87.85 -155.34 -2.53
C ARG A 326 87.70 -156.86 -2.40
N GLU A 327 88.12 -157.45 -1.27
CA GLU A 327 87.88 -158.86 -0.95
C GLU A 327 86.61 -159.07 -0.09
N GLU A 328 86.00 -158.01 0.48
CA GLU A 328 84.83 -158.13 1.38
C GLU A 328 83.52 -157.51 0.87
N LEU A 329 83.55 -156.46 0.03
CA LEU A 329 82.36 -155.66 -0.28
C LEU A 329 81.55 -156.11 -1.52
N GLU A 330 81.49 -157.41 -1.78
CA GLU A 330 80.29 -158.02 -2.41
C GLU A 330 79.10 -158.07 -1.43
N LEU A 331 79.34 -157.88 -0.13
CA LEU A 331 78.50 -158.41 0.95
C LEU A 331 77.63 -157.36 1.70
N SER A 332 77.31 -156.21 1.10
CA SER A 332 76.39 -155.23 1.73
C SER A 332 75.60 -154.34 0.75
N ARG A 333 74.64 -154.96 0.06
CA ARG A 333 73.66 -154.29 -0.80
C ARG A 333 72.34 -154.06 -0.06
N GLY A 334 72.10 -152.85 0.47
CA GLY A 334 70.77 -152.47 0.98
C GLY A 334 70.73 -151.30 1.97
N GLY A 335 70.33 -150.12 1.50
CA GLY A 335 69.97 -148.93 2.27
C GLY A 335 69.22 -147.97 1.33
N VAL A 336 67.88 -147.95 1.34
CA VAL A 336 67.04 -147.06 2.18
C VAL A 336 67.31 -145.58 1.83
N SER A 337 66.46 -144.83 1.13
CA SER A 337 65.02 -144.92 0.82
C SER A 337 64.02 -144.45 1.89
N GLU A 338 64.47 -143.66 2.87
CA GLU A 338 63.60 -142.98 3.86
C GLU A 338 63.45 -141.46 3.65
N LEU A 339 64.37 -140.80 2.92
CA LEU A 339 64.39 -139.34 2.68
C LEU A 339 63.34 -138.83 1.65
N LYS A 340 62.12 -139.37 1.66
CA LYS A 340 61.07 -139.00 0.69
C LYS A 340 59.83 -138.35 1.31
N ASP A 341 59.47 -138.71 2.53
CA ASP A 341 58.12 -138.43 3.04
C ASP A 341 58.02 -137.10 3.82
N GLU A 342 59.14 -136.51 4.22
CA GLU A 342 59.18 -135.19 4.91
C GLU A 342 58.78 -134.02 4.00
N LEU A 343 58.84 -134.18 2.68
CA LEU A 343 58.58 -133.10 1.70
C LEU A 343 57.10 -132.66 1.64
N GLN A 344 56.18 -133.47 2.17
CA GLN A 344 54.74 -133.26 1.99
C GLN A 344 54.11 -132.28 3.00
N GLN A 345 54.80 -131.97 4.11
CA GLN A 345 54.22 -131.25 5.26
C GLN A 345 54.22 -129.72 5.12
N THR A 346 55.12 -129.13 4.32
CA THR A 346 55.30 -127.67 4.20
C THR A 346 54.29 -126.99 3.26
N GLN A 347 53.40 -127.75 2.62
CA GLN A 347 52.58 -127.25 1.51
C GLN A 347 51.25 -126.59 1.94
N ASP A 348 50.72 -126.87 3.13
CA ASP A 348 49.38 -126.39 3.55
C ASP A 348 49.37 -125.11 4.39
N GLU A 349 50.47 -124.74 5.06
CA GLU A 349 50.55 -123.51 5.87
C GLU A 349 50.39 -122.21 5.05
N LEU A 350 50.63 -122.27 3.74
CA LEU A 350 50.59 -121.11 2.85
C LEU A 350 49.16 -120.58 2.57
N LYS A 351 48.11 -121.39 2.82
CA LYS A 351 46.72 -121.03 2.46
C LYS A 351 46.01 -120.11 3.45
N GLN A 352 46.43 -120.06 4.72
CA GLN A 352 45.68 -119.33 5.77
C GLN A 352 45.91 -117.80 5.79
N LYS A 353 46.87 -117.26 5.04
CA LYS A 353 47.24 -115.83 5.12
C LYS A 353 46.58 -114.92 4.07
N SER A 354 45.84 -115.46 3.10
CA SER A 354 45.23 -114.65 2.02
C SER A 354 43.91 -113.98 2.40
N GLU A 355 43.12 -114.56 3.31
CA GLU A 355 41.74 -114.12 3.57
C GLU A 355 41.64 -112.82 4.41
N LEU A 356 42.72 -112.45 5.11
CA LEU A 356 42.72 -111.33 6.07
C LEU A 356 42.88 -109.94 5.40
N VAL A 357 43.29 -109.89 4.12
CA VAL A 357 43.50 -108.63 3.37
C VAL A 357 42.18 -108.07 2.82
N GLU A 358 41.22 -108.94 2.49
CA GLU A 358 39.98 -108.55 1.82
C GLU A 358 39.01 -107.80 2.75
N GLN A 359 39.00 -108.13 4.05
CA GLN A 359 38.16 -107.50 5.07
C GLN A 359 38.43 -106.00 5.31
N ILE A 360 39.68 -105.54 5.13
CA ILE A 360 40.05 -104.14 5.34
C ILE A 360 39.61 -103.25 4.17
N THR A 361 39.42 -103.83 2.99
CA THR A 361 39.15 -103.09 1.74
C THR A 361 37.69 -102.63 1.60
N SER A 362 36.76 -103.19 2.38
CA SER A 362 35.34 -102.81 2.37
C SER A 362 35.05 -101.53 3.17
N GLN A 363 35.60 -101.43 4.39
CA GLN A 363 35.33 -100.32 5.33
C GLN A 363 35.77 -98.95 4.81
N LEU A 364 36.75 -98.90 3.90
CA LEU A 364 37.27 -97.66 3.31
C LEU A 364 36.37 -97.03 2.22
N LYS A 365 35.29 -97.70 1.80
CA LYS A 365 34.35 -97.16 0.79
C LYS A 365 33.15 -96.43 1.38
N GLU A 366 32.71 -96.81 2.57
CA GLU A 366 31.46 -96.32 3.17
C GLU A 366 31.60 -94.87 3.65
N ALA A 367 32.67 -94.55 4.37
CA ALA A 367 32.99 -93.21 4.87
C ALA A 367 33.20 -92.13 3.79
N ARG A 368 33.30 -92.51 2.51
CA ARG A 368 33.49 -91.55 1.39
C ARG A 368 32.17 -90.99 0.86
N ALA A 369 31.06 -91.72 1.00
CA ALA A 369 29.75 -91.31 0.48
C ALA A 369 29.05 -90.24 1.35
N GLU A 370 29.34 -90.21 2.66
CA GLU A 370 28.76 -89.24 3.59
C GLU A 370 29.38 -87.83 3.46
N ALA A 371 30.58 -87.72 2.88
CA ALA A 371 31.23 -86.43 2.63
C ALA A 371 30.62 -85.69 1.43
N GLU A 372 30.36 -86.39 0.32
CA GLU A 372 29.81 -85.80 -0.91
C GLU A 372 28.37 -85.29 -0.71
N THR A 373 27.61 -85.89 0.21
CA THR A 373 26.22 -85.50 0.52
C THR A 373 26.08 -84.28 1.45
N GLN A 374 27.15 -83.80 2.08
CA GLN A 374 27.14 -82.50 2.78
C GLN A 374 27.51 -81.33 1.86
N ALA A 375 28.43 -81.53 0.91
CA ALA A 375 28.83 -80.48 -0.05
C ALA A 375 27.63 -79.94 -0.86
N ALA A 376 26.78 -80.83 -1.38
CA ALA A 376 25.62 -80.48 -2.21
C ALA A 376 24.59 -79.56 -1.52
N ARG A 377 24.59 -79.46 -0.18
CA ARG A 377 23.68 -78.58 0.58
C ARG A 377 24.19 -77.15 0.74
N ALA A 378 25.48 -76.89 0.50
CA ALA A 378 26.04 -75.54 0.53
C ALA A 378 25.71 -74.77 -0.77
N ASP A 379 25.78 -75.44 -1.93
CA ASP A 379 25.49 -74.81 -3.22
C ASP A 379 24.01 -74.37 -3.33
N GLU A 380 23.07 -75.14 -2.75
CA GLU A 380 21.65 -74.76 -2.71
C GLU A 380 21.40 -73.49 -1.88
N THR A 381 22.09 -73.30 -0.75
CA THR A 381 21.94 -72.08 0.06
C THR A 381 22.63 -70.88 -0.57
N GLN A 382 23.74 -71.07 -1.30
CA GLN A 382 24.37 -70.00 -2.07
C GLN A 382 23.46 -69.51 -3.22
N GLN A 383 22.91 -70.43 -4.03
CA GLN A 383 21.98 -70.06 -5.10
C GLN A 383 20.69 -69.39 -4.60
N ALA A 384 20.26 -69.64 -3.36
CA ALA A 384 19.15 -68.94 -2.74
C ALA A 384 19.50 -67.47 -2.45
N MET A 385 20.68 -67.19 -1.89
CA MET A 385 21.13 -65.82 -1.62
C MET A 385 21.40 -65.03 -2.91
N ASP A 386 21.97 -65.65 -3.95
CA ASP A 386 22.23 -64.97 -5.22
C ASP A 386 20.95 -64.52 -5.91
N ARG A 387 19.87 -65.31 -5.84
CA ARG A 387 18.53 -64.92 -6.32
C ARG A 387 17.94 -63.77 -5.49
N GLN A 388 18.17 -63.76 -4.18
CA GLN A 388 17.67 -62.70 -3.29
C GLN A 388 18.42 -61.37 -3.54
N ASN A 389 19.74 -61.42 -3.77
CA ASN A 389 20.56 -60.28 -4.17
C ASN A 389 20.18 -59.74 -5.56
N ALA A 390 19.88 -60.63 -6.52
CA ALA A 390 19.37 -60.23 -7.83
C ALA A 390 18.03 -59.47 -7.72
N HIS A 391 17.11 -59.94 -6.87
CA HIS A 391 15.85 -59.22 -6.59
C HIS A 391 16.07 -57.86 -5.92
N LEU A 392 17.00 -57.75 -4.96
CA LEU A 392 17.33 -56.48 -4.30
C LEU A 392 17.96 -55.47 -5.26
N ASN A 393 18.84 -55.91 -6.16
CA ASN A 393 19.45 -55.03 -7.16
C ASN A 393 18.42 -54.61 -8.23
N ALA A 394 17.54 -55.50 -8.67
CA ALA A 394 16.42 -55.14 -9.55
C ALA A 394 15.42 -54.17 -8.90
N ALA A 395 15.21 -54.26 -7.58
CA ALA A 395 14.39 -53.30 -6.83
C ALA A 395 15.08 -51.93 -6.68
N ARG A 396 16.41 -51.91 -6.45
CA ARG A 396 17.20 -50.67 -6.43
C ARG A 396 17.22 -49.97 -7.77
N GLU A 397 17.38 -50.71 -8.87
CA GLU A 397 17.38 -50.14 -10.22
C GLU A 397 16.02 -49.54 -10.58
N LYS A 398 14.91 -50.19 -10.19
CA LYS A 398 13.57 -49.59 -10.32
C LYS A 398 13.39 -48.35 -9.44
N LEU A 399 13.92 -48.32 -8.22
CA LEU A 399 13.88 -47.13 -7.37
C LEU A 399 14.71 -45.97 -7.96
N ARG A 400 15.86 -46.26 -8.57
CA ARG A 400 16.66 -45.28 -9.32
C ARG A 400 15.84 -44.69 -10.49
N GLN A 401 15.21 -45.55 -11.29
CA GLN A 401 14.35 -45.12 -12.40
C GLN A 401 13.15 -44.29 -11.92
N PHE A 402 12.56 -44.61 -10.75
CA PHE A 402 11.53 -43.78 -10.14
C PHE A 402 12.05 -42.42 -9.64
N SER A 403 13.26 -42.33 -9.08
CA SER A 403 13.84 -41.01 -8.73
C SER A 403 14.16 -40.17 -9.97
N GLU A 404 14.71 -40.77 -11.02
CA GLU A 404 15.08 -40.10 -12.28
C GLU A 404 13.81 -39.52 -12.97
N ILE A 405 12.69 -40.25 -12.94
CA ILE A 405 11.38 -39.77 -13.44
C ILE A 405 10.77 -38.68 -12.54
N LEU A 406 11.00 -38.71 -11.22
CA LEU A 406 10.49 -37.69 -10.29
C LEU A 406 11.28 -36.38 -10.36
N GLU A 407 12.58 -36.45 -10.64
CA GLU A 407 13.46 -35.30 -10.85
C GLU A 407 13.11 -34.60 -12.18
N GLU A 408 12.99 -35.35 -13.29
CA GLU A 408 12.51 -34.80 -14.58
C GLU A 408 11.08 -34.22 -14.49
N GLN A 409 10.21 -34.76 -13.63
CA GLN A 409 8.88 -34.19 -13.38
C GLN A 409 8.92 -32.91 -12.52
N ALA A 410 9.91 -32.73 -11.66
CA ALA A 410 10.06 -31.48 -10.89
C ALA A 410 10.41 -30.33 -11.84
N ASP A 411 11.48 -30.49 -12.63
CA ASP A 411 11.95 -29.50 -13.61
C ASP A 411 10.83 -29.11 -14.60
N ALA A 412 10.11 -30.10 -15.14
CA ALA A 412 8.98 -29.87 -16.05
C ALA A 412 7.78 -29.14 -15.38
N THR A 413 7.63 -29.21 -14.06
CA THR A 413 6.64 -28.38 -13.36
C THR A 413 7.11 -26.95 -13.13
N GLU A 414 8.41 -26.71 -12.95
CA GLU A 414 8.97 -25.36 -12.81
C GLU A 414 8.86 -24.58 -14.12
N GLU A 415 9.15 -25.20 -15.28
CA GLU A 415 8.97 -24.58 -16.61
C GLU A 415 7.50 -24.18 -16.86
N VAL A 416 6.53 -25.02 -16.47
CA VAL A 416 5.10 -24.72 -16.59
C VAL A 416 4.65 -23.60 -15.64
N VAL A 417 5.30 -23.43 -14.48
CA VAL A 417 5.07 -22.28 -13.58
C VAL A 417 5.64 -21.00 -14.20
N ALA A 418 6.87 -21.03 -14.73
CA ALA A 418 7.48 -19.88 -15.40
C ALA A 418 6.63 -19.38 -16.59
N LEU A 419 6.17 -20.29 -17.45
CA LEU A 419 5.26 -19.97 -18.56
C LEU A 419 3.90 -19.42 -18.06
N SER A 420 3.39 -19.92 -16.94
CA SER A 420 2.15 -19.43 -16.32
C SER A 420 2.28 -17.98 -15.83
N ASP A 421 3.41 -17.62 -15.21
CA ASP A 421 3.65 -16.26 -14.72
C ASP A 421 3.94 -15.27 -15.87
N GLN A 422 4.62 -15.70 -16.92
CA GLN A 422 4.78 -14.92 -18.16
C GLN A 422 3.42 -14.57 -18.80
N VAL A 423 2.48 -15.52 -18.86
CA VAL A 423 1.10 -15.27 -19.33
C VAL A 423 0.36 -14.30 -18.42
N GLN A 424 0.52 -14.40 -17.09
CA GLN A 424 -0.09 -13.43 -16.15
C GLN A 424 0.43 -12.00 -16.36
N GLU A 425 1.73 -11.81 -16.57
CA GLU A 425 2.31 -10.48 -16.74
C GLU A 425 1.92 -9.86 -18.10
N GLN A 426 1.95 -10.63 -19.20
CA GLN A 426 1.42 -10.14 -20.48
C GLN A 426 -0.06 -9.78 -20.39
N GLN A 427 -0.88 -10.55 -19.66
CA GLN A 427 -2.29 -10.23 -19.45
C GLN A 427 -2.49 -8.96 -18.59
N ARG A 428 -1.57 -8.61 -17.68
CA ARG A 428 -1.57 -7.29 -17.00
C ARG A 428 -1.30 -6.17 -17.99
N ILE A 429 -0.24 -6.27 -18.79
CA ILE A 429 0.15 -5.27 -19.79
C ILE A 429 -0.98 -5.01 -20.79
N ILE A 430 -1.61 -6.07 -21.31
CA ILE A 430 -2.76 -5.97 -22.23
C ILE A 430 -3.95 -5.24 -21.58
N ASN A 431 -4.25 -5.51 -20.31
CA ASN A 431 -5.34 -4.82 -19.61
C ASN A 431 -5.02 -3.35 -19.32
N ASP A 432 -3.78 -3.01 -19.01
CA ASP A 432 -3.34 -1.63 -18.81
C ASP A 432 -3.37 -0.83 -20.13
N LEU A 433 -2.94 -1.43 -21.24
CA LEU A 433 -3.08 -0.85 -22.58
C LEU A 433 -4.55 -0.68 -23.00
N ARG A 434 -5.43 -1.65 -22.70
CA ARG A 434 -6.89 -1.50 -22.91
C ARG A 434 -7.49 -0.36 -22.08
N ASN A 435 -6.99 -0.11 -20.87
CA ASN A 435 -7.43 1.01 -20.03
C ASN A 435 -6.94 2.36 -20.60
N ARG A 436 -5.68 2.44 -21.06
CA ARG A 436 -5.14 3.62 -21.77
C ARG A 436 -5.89 3.88 -23.08
N LEU A 437 -6.20 2.83 -23.86
CA LEU A 437 -7.02 2.90 -25.07
C LEU A 437 -8.41 3.50 -24.80
N ARG A 438 -9.09 3.06 -23.73
CA ARG A 438 -10.39 3.61 -23.32
C ARG A 438 -10.33 5.09 -22.94
N GLN A 439 -9.20 5.56 -22.41
CA GLN A 439 -8.98 6.98 -22.14
C GLN A 439 -8.68 7.74 -23.45
N ALA A 440 -7.75 7.24 -24.27
CA ALA A 440 -7.38 7.83 -25.56
C ALA A 440 -8.55 7.95 -26.56
N ALA A 441 -9.48 7.00 -26.55
CA ALA A 441 -10.71 7.01 -27.36
C ALA A 441 -11.66 8.19 -27.05
N SER A 442 -11.40 8.96 -25.99
CA SER A 442 -12.11 10.23 -25.71
C SER A 442 -11.39 11.48 -26.25
N GLY A 443 -10.15 11.34 -26.74
CA GLY A 443 -9.26 12.44 -27.09
C GLY A 443 -8.91 12.60 -28.58
N GLY A 444 -8.93 11.52 -29.39
CA GLY A 444 -8.70 11.62 -30.83
C GLY A 444 -8.29 10.30 -31.51
N ASP A 445 -8.62 10.19 -32.79
CA ASP A 445 -8.57 8.94 -33.57
C ASP A 445 -7.18 8.30 -33.75
N GLU A 446 -6.10 9.08 -33.73
CA GLU A 446 -4.79 8.61 -34.23
C GLU A 446 -4.02 7.80 -33.17
N ALA A 447 -3.83 8.35 -31.96
CA ALA A 447 -3.24 7.63 -30.83
C ALA A 447 -4.05 6.40 -30.40
N ALA A 448 -5.37 6.42 -30.63
CA ALA A 448 -6.23 5.26 -30.38
C ALA A 448 -5.94 4.10 -31.36
N ARG A 449 -5.54 4.38 -32.61
CA ARG A 449 -5.20 3.33 -33.60
C ARG A 449 -3.85 2.68 -33.29
N GLU A 450 -2.85 3.48 -32.89
CA GLU A 450 -1.53 2.98 -32.51
C GLU A 450 -1.61 2.08 -31.26
N LEU A 451 -2.33 2.53 -30.22
CA LEU A 451 -2.61 1.70 -29.03
C LEU A 451 -3.43 0.44 -29.37
N GLN A 452 -4.38 0.50 -30.30
CA GLN A 452 -5.13 -0.68 -30.74
C GLN A 452 -4.25 -1.69 -31.48
N GLN A 453 -3.28 -1.22 -32.28
CA GLN A 453 -2.31 -2.08 -32.95
C GLN A 453 -1.43 -2.81 -31.93
N GLN A 454 -0.88 -2.10 -30.94
CA GLN A 454 -0.08 -2.69 -29.86
C GLN A 454 -0.89 -3.71 -29.02
N VAL A 455 -2.17 -3.42 -28.73
CA VAL A 455 -3.07 -4.37 -28.04
C VAL A 455 -3.34 -5.63 -28.87
N ASN A 456 -3.40 -5.53 -30.20
CA ASN A 456 -3.58 -6.69 -31.07
C ASN A 456 -2.31 -7.55 -31.13
N GLU A 457 -1.15 -6.92 -31.32
CA GLU A 457 0.15 -7.59 -31.45
C GLU A 457 0.53 -8.34 -30.15
N LEU A 458 0.30 -7.73 -28.98
CA LEU A 458 0.48 -8.41 -27.69
C LEU A 458 -0.56 -9.51 -27.44
N ALA A 459 -1.78 -9.40 -27.97
CA ALA A 459 -2.79 -10.47 -27.85
C ALA A 459 -2.46 -11.68 -28.75
N GLU A 460 -1.81 -11.46 -29.90
CA GLU A 460 -1.30 -12.52 -30.77
C GLU A 460 -0.10 -13.24 -30.13
N GLN A 461 0.82 -12.49 -29.50
CA GLN A 461 1.92 -13.07 -28.70
C GLN A 461 1.40 -13.87 -27.51
N LEU A 462 0.42 -13.35 -26.76
CA LEU A 462 -0.22 -14.07 -25.65
C LEU A 462 -0.82 -15.41 -26.12
N ALA A 463 -1.54 -15.41 -27.26
CA ALA A 463 -2.15 -16.61 -27.81
C ALA A 463 -1.13 -17.69 -28.19
N ALA A 464 0.05 -17.30 -28.69
CA ALA A 464 1.14 -18.23 -28.95
C ALA A 464 1.68 -18.87 -27.67
N VAL A 465 1.97 -18.08 -26.62
CA VAL A 465 2.47 -18.59 -25.33
C VAL A 465 1.41 -19.46 -24.62
N GLU A 466 0.12 -19.12 -24.71
CA GLU A 466 -0.95 -19.98 -24.20
C GLU A 466 -1.03 -21.32 -24.96
N GLN A 467 -0.81 -21.32 -26.28
CA GLN A 467 -0.76 -22.54 -27.09
C GLN A 467 0.44 -23.42 -26.75
N GLU A 468 1.63 -22.84 -26.51
CA GLU A 468 2.82 -23.59 -26.06
C GLU A 468 2.60 -24.18 -24.67
N ARG A 469 2.13 -23.38 -23.70
CA ARG A 469 1.76 -23.83 -22.35
C ARG A 469 0.78 -25.01 -22.38
N ASP A 470 -0.25 -24.94 -23.20
CA ASP A 470 -1.28 -25.99 -23.26
C ASP A 470 -0.87 -27.20 -24.10
N ALA A 471 0.17 -27.09 -24.94
CA ALA A 471 0.87 -28.24 -25.53
C ALA A 471 1.75 -28.96 -24.49
N TYR A 472 2.59 -28.23 -23.73
CA TYR A 472 3.39 -28.79 -22.63
C TYR A 472 2.53 -29.50 -21.58
N ARG A 473 1.37 -28.93 -21.23
CA ARG A 473 0.39 -29.58 -20.34
C ARG A 473 -0.18 -30.88 -20.89
N GLN A 474 -0.38 -30.99 -22.21
CA GLN A 474 -0.82 -32.23 -22.84
C GLN A 474 0.29 -33.28 -22.85
N GLU A 475 1.54 -32.89 -23.05
CA GLU A 475 2.68 -33.81 -22.93
C GLU A 475 2.87 -34.31 -21.49
N LEU A 476 2.83 -33.41 -20.50
CA LEU A 476 2.85 -33.79 -19.07
C LEU A 476 1.72 -34.75 -18.71
N GLN A 477 0.50 -34.53 -19.21
CA GLN A 477 -0.61 -35.49 -19.01
C GLN A 477 -0.42 -36.82 -19.75
N ALA A 478 0.30 -36.85 -20.87
CA ALA A 478 0.65 -38.09 -21.56
C ALA A 478 1.73 -38.87 -20.80
N ARG A 479 2.81 -38.19 -20.37
CA ARG A 479 3.89 -38.74 -19.54
C ARG A 479 3.36 -39.25 -18.19
N ALA A 480 2.47 -38.51 -17.53
CA ALA A 480 1.83 -38.95 -16.29
C ALA A 480 1.01 -40.24 -16.46
N LYS A 481 0.23 -40.35 -17.55
CA LYS A 481 -0.48 -41.60 -17.89
C LYS A 481 0.47 -42.74 -18.25
N GLN A 482 1.62 -42.44 -18.87
CA GLN A 482 2.64 -43.45 -19.16
C GLN A 482 3.30 -43.97 -17.87
N ALA A 483 3.48 -43.12 -16.86
CA ALA A 483 3.92 -43.52 -15.52
C ALA A 483 2.83 -44.28 -14.73
N GLU A 484 1.55 -43.89 -14.82
CA GLU A 484 0.42 -44.63 -14.23
C GLU A 484 0.36 -46.07 -14.79
N ASN A 485 0.61 -46.24 -16.09
CA ASN A 485 0.73 -47.55 -16.75
C ASN A 485 2.03 -48.33 -16.42
N ALA A 486 3.04 -47.72 -15.80
CA ALA A 486 4.33 -48.38 -15.48
C ALA A 486 4.28 -49.23 -14.20
N GLY A 487 3.24 -49.07 -13.37
CA GLY A 487 2.83 -50.04 -12.36
C GLY A 487 3.62 -50.01 -11.04
N ALA A 488 3.20 -49.17 -10.10
CA ALA A 488 3.56 -49.28 -8.68
C ALA A 488 2.40 -48.85 -7.75
N SER A 489 1.91 -49.79 -6.93
CA SER A 489 0.92 -49.58 -5.85
C SER A 489 -0.47 -49.03 -6.25
N ASP A 490 -1.34 -49.89 -6.77
CA ASP A 490 -2.80 -49.63 -6.89
C ASP A 490 -3.45 -49.22 -5.55
N GLU A 491 -2.94 -49.77 -4.44
CA GLU A 491 -3.52 -49.66 -3.09
C GLU A 491 -3.46 -48.22 -2.53
N LEU A 492 -2.38 -47.49 -2.80
CA LEU A 492 -2.26 -46.09 -2.40
C LEU A 492 -3.18 -45.19 -3.25
N VAL A 493 -3.31 -45.49 -4.55
CA VAL A 493 -4.10 -44.69 -5.50
C VAL A 493 -5.60 -44.82 -5.23
N GLN A 494 -6.10 -46.01 -4.86
CA GLN A 494 -7.50 -46.17 -4.42
C GLN A 494 -7.81 -45.36 -3.15
N THR A 495 -6.85 -45.30 -2.22
CA THR A 495 -7.01 -44.55 -0.96
C THR A 495 -7.08 -43.04 -1.19
N LEU A 496 -6.40 -42.52 -2.22
CA LEU A 496 -6.49 -41.11 -2.61
C LEU A 496 -7.72 -40.79 -3.49
N ARG A 497 -8.13 -41.69 -4.39
CA ARG A 497 -9.34 -41.48 -5.22
C ARG A 497 -10.60 -41.29 -4.37
N SER A 498 -10.81 -42.12 -3.34
CA SER A 498 -12.00 -41.99 -2.48
C SER A 498 -12.07 -40.65 -1.73
N GLN A 499 -10.92 -40.09 -1.31
CA GLN A 499 -10.86 -38.78 -0.66
C GLN A 499 -11.13 -37.63 -1.65
N VAL A 500 -10.75 -37.77 -2.93
CA VAL A 500 -11.04 -36.77 -3.97
C VAL A 500 -12.51 -36.80 -4.38
N GLU A 501 -13.12 -37.98 -4.51
CA GLU A 501 -14.55 -38.12 -4.82
C GLU A 501 -15.43 -37.54 -3.70
N GLU A 502 -15.10 -37.79 -2.43
CA GLU A 502 -15.81 -37.21 -1.27
C GLU A 502 -15.73 -35.67 -1.22
N LEU A 503 -14.69 -35.06 -1.82
CA LEU A 503 -14.53 -33.62 -1.94
C LEU A 503 -15.23 -33.04 -3.18
N GLN A 504 -15.30 -33.77 -4.29
CA GLN A 504 -16.05 -33.34 -5.48
C GLN A 504 -17.57 -33.39 -5.27
N GLU A 505 -18.10 -34.40 -4.59
CA GLU A 505 -19.54 -34.50 -4.31
C GLU A 505 -20.02 -33.30 -3.45
N LYS A 506 -19.21 -32.89 -2.46
CA LYS A 506 -19.49 -31.74 -1.60
C LYS A 506 -19.45 -30.38 -2.31
N LEU A 507 -18.87 -30.30 -3.52
CA LEU A 507 -18.73 -29.04 -4.27
C LEU A 507 -19.90 -28.75 -5.23
N GLN A 508 -20.75 -29.73 -5.56
CA GLN A 508 -21.80 -29.58 -6.59
C GLN A 508 -23.21 -29.32 -6.03
N ALA A 509 -23.36 -29.15 -4.71
CA ALA A 509 -24.66 -29.09 -4.02
C ALA A 509 -25.17 -27.66 -3.73
N ALA A 510 -25.26 -26.78 -4.74
CA ALA A 510 -25.92 -25.48 -4.66
C ALA A 510 -26.57 -25.07 -6.01
N PRO A 511 -27.67 -24.29 -6.02
CA PRO A 511 -28.59 -24.27 -7.17
C PRO A 511 -28.19 -23.32 -8.31
N LYS A 512 -28.58 -23.72 -9.53
CA LYS A 512 -28.67 -22.85 -10.71
C LYS A 512 -29.74 -21.76 -10.49
N VAL A 513 -29.52 -20.58 -11.06
CA VAL A 513 -30.49 -19.47 -11.09
C VAL A 513 -30.70 -19.04 -12.53
N ASP A 514 -31.93 -19.16 -13.03
CA ASP A 514 -32.35 -18.58 -14.31
C ASP A 514 -32.39 -17.05 -14.26
N VAL A 515 -32.09 -16.40 -15.39
CA VAL A 515 -32.30 -14.97 -15.58
C VAL A 515 -33.07 -14.71 -16.87
N THR A 516 -34.40 -14.74 -16.77
CA THR A 516 -35.35 -14.31 -17.81
C THR A 516 -36.13 -13.08 -17.34
N ALA A 517 -35.73 -11.86 -17.73
CA ALA A 517 -36.57 -10.65 -17.59
C ALA A 517 -36.02 -9.40 -18.33
N ALA A 518 -36.55 -9.11 -19.52
CA ALA A 518 -36.63 -7.76 -20.11
C ALA A 518 -37.66 -7.80 -21.27
N SER A 519 -38.95 -7.69 -20.98
CA SER A 519 -39.74 -6.44 -20.91
C SER A 519 -40.24 -5.96 -22.31
N PRO A 520 -41.56 -5.89 -22.56
CA PRO A 520 -42.10 -5.76 -23.91
C PRO A 520 -42.31 -4.30 -24.37
N GLY A 521 -42.01 -4.01 -25.64
CA GLY A 521 -42.23 -2.69 -26.23
C GLY A 521 -42.32 -2.64 -27.76
N GLU A 522 -41.44 -3.36 -28.48
CA GLU A 522 -41.30 -3.22 -29.94
C GLU A 522 -41.80 -4.43 -30.75
N GLU A 523 -42.08 -5.56 -30.09
CA GLU A 523 -42.51 -6.83 -30.72
C GLU A 523 -43.91 -6.75 -31.41
N LEU A 524 -44.68 -5.68 -31.15
CA LEU A 524 -46.09 -5.56 -31.57
C LEU A 524 -46.28 -4.89 -32.94
N LEU A 525 -45.28 -4.14 -33.45
CA LEU A 525 -45.30 -3.61 -34.82
C LEU A 525 -44.64 -4.56 -35.84
N VAL A 526 -43.68 -5.36 -35.40
CA VAL A 526 -43.05 -6.41 -36.24
C VAL A 526 -44.06 -7.53 -36.52
N ARG A 527 -44.69 -8.10 -35.48
CA ARG A 527 -45.75 -9.11 -35.64
C ARG A 527 -46.89 -8.66 -36.56
N GLN A 528 -47.32 -7.39 -36.51
CA GLN A 528 -48.41 -6.90 -37.35
C GLN A 528 -48.04 -6.77 -38.84
N LEU A 529 -46.75 -6.72 -39.20
CA LEU A 529 -46.31 -6.78 -40.59
C LEU A 529 -46.11 -8.23 -41.05
N GLU A 530 -45.51 -9.07 -40.21
CA GLU A 530 -45.34 -10.50 -40.47
C GLU A 530 -46.70 -11.20 -40.66
N GLU A 531 -47.69 -10.92 -39.79
CA GLU A 531 -49.06 -11.46 -39.90
C GLU A 531 -49.79 -10.98 -41.18
N ARG A 532 -49.45 -9.79 -41.72
CA ARG A 532 -50.01 -9.31 -43.00
C ARG A 532 -49.38 -10.04 -44.19
N ASP A 533 -48.07 -10.24 -44.19
CA ASP A 533 -47.39 -10.94 -45.28
C ASP A 533 -47.65 -12.45 -45.25
N GLU A 534 -47.85 -13.07 -44.08
CA GLU A 534 -48.38 -14.42 -43.96
C GLU A 534 -49.81 -14.51 -44.53
N GLN A 535 -50.72 -13.58 -44.22
CA GLN A 535 -52.06 -13.54 -44.83
C GLN A 535 -52.00 -13.40 -46.36
N ILE A 536 -51.06 -12.61 -46.90
CA ILE A 536 -50.87 -12.45 -48.34
C ILE A 536 -50.28 -13.73 -48.98
N GLN A 537 -49.37 -14.43 -48.29
CA GLN A 537 -48.88 -15.74 -48.74
C GLN A 537 -49.97 -16.82 -48.68
N GLN A 538 -50.76 -16.88 -47.59
CA GLN A 538 -51.88 -17.81 -47.45
C GLN A 538 -52.91 -17.61 -48.56
N LEU A 539 -53.30 -16.37 -48.88
CA LEU A 539 -54.22 -16.08 -49.98
C LEU A 539 -53.64 -16.43 -51.36
N LYS A 540 -52.34 -16.19 -51.61
CA LYS A 540 -51.67 -16.62 -52.85
C LYS A 540 -51.61 -18.14 -52.97
N ASN A 541 -51.31 -18.84 -51.88
CA ASN A 541 -51.27 -20.29 -51.83
C ASN A 541 -52.66 -20.88 -52.07
N PHE A 542 -53.70 -20.37 -51.40
CA PHE A 542 -55.10 -20.80 -51.57
C PHE A 542 -55.60 -20.59 -53.01
N ILE A 543 -55.27 -19.46 -53.65
CA ILE A 543 -55.56 -19.20 -55.07
C ILE A 543 -54.76 -20.15 -55.99
N SER A 544 -53.56 -20.57 -55.59
CA SER A 544 -52.77 -21.56 -56.33
C SER A 544 -53.32 -22.99 -56.17
N GLU A 545 -53.84 -23.35 -55.00
CA GLU A 545 -54.45 -24.65 -54.72
C GLU A 545 -55.80 -24.79 -55.44
N LEU A 546 -56.66 -23.77 -55.37
CA LEU A 546 -57.93 -23.69 -56.09
C LEU A 546 -57.80 -23.66 -57.63
N LYS A 547 -56.57 -23.61 -58.19
CA LYS A 547 -56.31 -23.82 -59.63
C LYS A 547 -55.38 -24.98 -59.96
N LYS A 548 -54.61 -25.51 -58.99
CA LYS A 548 -53.93 -26.81 -59.10
C LYS A 548 -54.92 -27.97 -58.95
N GLN A 549 -56.01 -27.79 -58.21
CA GLN A 549 -57.19 -28.67 -58.26
C GLN A 549 -57.92 -28.49 -59.59
N LYS A 550 -57.43 -29.19 -60.62
CA LYS A 550 -57.93 -29.11 -61.98
C LYS A 550 -59.14 -30.04 -62.19
N ALA A 551 -60.20 -29.49 -62.80
CA ALA A 551 -61.39 -30.19 -63.28
C ALA A 551 -62.26 -30.89 -62.21
N GLY A 552 -63.18 -30.15 -61.59
CA GLY A 552 -64.16 -30.73 -60.66
C GLY A 552 -65.08 -29.74 -59.92
N THR A 553 -65.46 -28.60 -60.51
CA THR A 553 -66.42 -27.66 -59.87
C THR A 553 -67.15 -26.82 -60.92
N ASP A 554 -68.36 -26.37 -60.61
CA ASP A 554 -69.37 -26.01 -61.62
C ASP A 554 -69.06 -24.79 -62.50
N PRO A 555 -69.33 -24.89 -63.82
CA PRO A 555 -69.15 -23.77 -64.75
C PRO A 555 -70.13 -22.61 -64.48
N GLU A 556 -71.23 -22.83 -63.78
CA GLU A 556 -72.20 -21.79 -63.42
C GLU A 556 -71.56 -20.68 -62.55
N THR A 557 -70.65 -21.04 -61.64
CA THR A 557 -69.95 -20.05 -60.79
C THR A 557 -69.04 -19.13 -61.60
N VAL A 558 -68.44 -19.65 -62.67
CA VAL A 558 -67.58 -18.89 -63.61
C VAL A 558 -68.42 -18.13 -64.64
N ALA A 559 -69.63 -18.62 -64.97
CA ALA A 559 -70.58 -17.91 -65.83
C ALA A 559 -71.16 -16.67 -65.12
N ALA A 560 -71.61 -16.81 -63.86
CA ALA A 560 -72.15 -15.71 -63.07
C ALA A 560 -71.17 -14.52 -62.93
N LEU A 561 -69.89 -14.81 -62.68
CA LEU A 561 -68.84 -13.78 -62.60
C LEU A 561 -68.51 -13.11 -63.93
N LYS A 562 -68.80 -13.74 -65.08
CA LYS A 562 -68.66 -13.11 -66.40
C LYS A 562 -69.87 -12.26 -66.77
N GLN A 563 -71.07 -12.77 -66.50
CA GLN A 563 -72.33 -12.06 -66.76
C GLN A 563 -72.37 -10.72 -66.01
N ARG A 564 -71.83 -10.69 -64.79
CA ARG A 564 -71.70 -9.48 -63.96
C ARG A 564 -70.71 -8.44 -64.48
N ILE A 565 -69.79 -8.80 -65.38
CA ILE A 565 -68.88 -7.86 -66.05
C ILE A 565 -69.60 -7.23 -67.25
N THR A 566 -70.29 -8.03 -68.07
CA THR A 566 -71.04 -7.53 -69.23
C THR A 566 -72.18 -6.56 -68.86
N GLU A 567 -72.84 -6.75 -67.70
CA GLU A 567 -73.83 -5.79 -67.19
C GLU A 567 -73.23 -4.39 -66.97
N LEU A 568 -71.98 -4.31 -66.51
CA LEU A 568 -71.30 -3.04 -66.18
C LEU A 568 -70.75 -2.32 -67.42
N GLU A 569 -70.63 -3.00 -68.55
CA GLU A 569 -70.18 -2.40 -69.82
C GLU A 569 -71.37 -1.79 -70.60
N ASP A 570 -72.54 -2.45 -70.60
CA ASP A 570 -73.76 -1.94 -71.24
C ASP A 570 -74.33 -0.69 -70.56
N ASP A 571 -74.29 -0.60 -69.22
CA ASP A 571 -74.71 0.60 -68.49
C ASP A 571 -73.80 1.81 -68.79
N LEU A 572 -72.51 1.58 -69.05
CA LEU A 572 -71.55 2.64 -69.39
C LEU A 572 -71.79 3.19 -70.81
N ALA A 573 -72.22 2.33 -71.75
CA ALA A 573 -72.61 2.73 -73.10
C ALA A 573 -73.91 3.55 -73.16
N ARG A 574 -74.81 3.39 -72.17
CA ARG A 574 -76.07 4.17 -72.11
C ARG A 574 -75.87 5.61 -71.63
N VAL A 575 -74.88 5.85 -70.76
CA VAL A 575 -74.60 7.19 -70.22
C VAL A 575 -73.94 8.11 -71.25
N SER A 576 -73.14 7.57 -72.18
CA SER A 576 -72.51 8.36 -73.24
C SER A 576 -73.49 8.79 -74.34
N ALA A 577 -74.42 7.92 -74.73
CA ALA A 577 -75.39 8.19 -75.80
C ALA A 577 -76.44 9.27 -75.47
N GLN A 578 -76.56 9.68 -74.21
CA GLN A 578 -77.56 10.66 -73.76
C GLN A 578 -77.00 12.10 -73.63
N ALA A 579 -75.78 12.36 -74.14
CA ALA A 579 -75.06 13.62 -73.97
C ALA A 579 -74.88 14.47 -75.26
N GLU A 580 -75.38 14.02 -76.42
CA GLU A 580 -75.14 14.68 -77.73
C GLU A 580 -76.37 15.45 -78.29
N GLY A 581 -77.25 15.95 -77.42
CA GLY A 581 -78.42 16.76 -77.80
C GLY A 581 -78.34 18.22 -77.35
N ASP A 582 -78.49 19.16 -78.29
CA ASP A 582 -78.87 20.56 -78.11
C ASP A 582 -78.00 21.50 -77.24
N LEU A 583 -76.69 21.29 -77.23
CA LEU A 583 -75.76 22.43 -77.33
C LEU A 583 -76.01 23.10 -78.70
N PRO A 584 -76.17 24.45 -78.82
CA PRO A 584 -75.19 25.40 -78.27
C PRO A 584 -75.73 26.76 -77.78
N ALA A 585 -77.05 26.96 -77.66
CA ALA A 585 -77.64 28.32 -77.58
C ALA A 585 -77.58 29.00 -76.20
N GLU A 586 -77.84 28.29 -75.10
CA GLU A 586 -77.90 28.90 -73.76
C GLU A 586 -76.52 29.03 -73.09
N LEU A 587 -75.57 28.16 -73.45
CA LEU A 587 -74.23 28.11 -72.86
C LEU A 587 -73.43 29.40 -73.05
N ALA A 588 -73.64 30.11 -74.16
CA ALA A 588 -73.03 31.43 -74.37
C ALA A 588 -73.44 32.47 -73.31
N ARG A 589 -74.73 32.48 -72.91
CA ARG A 589 -75.26 33.41 -71.89
C ARG A 589 -74.96 32.98 -70.46
N GLN A 590 -74.72 31.68 -70.23
CA GLN A 590 -74.27 31.18 -68.93
C GLN A 590 -72.77 31.40 -68.71
N ALA A 591 -71.94 31.27 -69.76
CA ALA A 591 -70.49 31.45 -69.67
C ALA A 591 -70.09 32.84 -69.14
N GLU A 592 -70.76 33.90 -69.59
CA GLU A 592 -70.48 35.28 -69.19
C GLU A 592 -70.73 35.49 -67.69
N ARG A 593 -71.92 35.14 -67.18
CA ARG A 593 -72.25 35.19 -65.73
C ARG A 593 -71.36 34.29 -64.87
N LEU A 594 -70.98 33.12 -65.39
CA LEU A 594 -70.05 32.22 -64.70
C LEU A 594 -68.63 32.80 -64.64
N SER A 595 -68.21 33.66 -65.58
CA SER A 595 -66.90 34.32 -65.54
C SER A 595 -66.79 35.33 -64.41
N GLU A 596 -67.80 36.18 -64.21
CA GLU A 596 -67.87 37.16 -63.11
C GLU A 596 -67.93 36.45 -61.75
N MET A 597 -68.78 35.43 -61.62
CA MET A 597 -68.83 34.60 -60.41
C MET A 597 -67.49 33.90 -60.12
N ARG A 598 -66.77 33.40 -61.14
CA ARG A 598 -65.44 32.81 -60.96
C ARG A 598 -64.44 33.84 -60.43
N GLN A 599 -64.39 35.05 -60.99
CA GLN A 599 -63.50 36.11 -60.49
C GLN A 599 -63.80 36.48 -59.02
N TRP A 600 -65.07 36.62 -58.64
CA TRP A 600 -65.45 36.88 -57.25
C TRP A 600 -65.09 35.71 -56.32
N VAL A 601 -65.37 34.47 -56.73
CA VAL A 601 -65.02 33.25 -55.98
C VAL A 601 -63.50 33.09 -55.87
N GLU A 602 -62.71 33.45 -56.87
CA GLU A 602 -61.25 33.47 -56.77
C GLU A 602 -60.75 34.53 -55.80
N LEU A 603 -61.28 35.76 -55.82
CA LEU A 603 -60.94 36.79 -54.85
C LEU A 603 -61.39 36.45 -53.42
N ARG A 604 -62.45 35.65 -53.25
CA ARG A 604 -62.85 35.05 -51.97
C ARG A 604 -61.90 33.92 -51.56
N ARG A 605 -61.57 32.99 -52.46
CA ARG A 605 -60.63 31.87 -52.24
C ARG A 605 -59.22 32.35 -51.93
N ARG A 606 -58.67 33.34 -52.65
CA ARG A 606 -57.34 33.93 -52.38
C ARG A 606 -57.28 34.60 -51.01
N ARG A 607 -58.34 35.30 -50.57
CA ARG A 607 -58.44 35.87 -49.21
C ARG A 607 -58.53 34.78 -48.13
N LEU A 608 -59.39 33.78 -48.32
CA LEU A 608 -59.50 32.64 -47.40
C LEU A 608 -58.24 31.78 -47.35
N ALA A 609 -57.51 31.64 -48.46
CA ALA A 609 -56.23 30.94 -48.52
C ALA A 609 -55.15 31.69 -47.72
N ARG A 610 -55.04 33.02 -47.85
CA ARG A 610 -54.15 33.84 -47.01
C ARG A 610 -54.51 33.76 -45.53
N GLN A 611 -55.80 33.80 -45.19
CA GLN A 611 -56.24 33.64 -43.79
C GLN A 611 -55.97 32.24 -43.25
N LYS A 612 -56.19 31.18 -44.04
CA LYS A 612 -55.82 29.80 -43.68
C LYS A 612 -54.31 29.61 -43.55
N ALA A 613 -53.50 30.22 -44.41
CA ALA A 613 -52.04 30.19 -44.32
C ALA A 613 -51.55 30.87 -43.03
N LEU A 614 -52.04 32.08 -42.73
CA LEU A 614 -51.71 32.78 -41.47
C LEU A 614 -52.19 32.03 -40.21
N LEU A 615 -53.31 31.30 -40.29
CA LEU A 615 -53.77 30.43 -39.20
C LEU A 615 -52.97 29.12 -39.10
N ALA A 616 -52.50 28.55 -40.22
CA ALA A 616 -51.60 27.41 -40.25
C ALA A 616 -50.23 27.79 -39.66
N GLU A 617 -49.63 28.88 -40.12
CA GLU A 617 -48.37 29.44 -39.60
C GLU A 617 -48.46 29.76 -38.10
N ARG A 618 -49.59 30.34 -37.63
CA ARG A 618 -49.83 30.54 -36.20
C ARG A 618 -50.00 29.22 -35.44
N ARG A 619 -50.64 28.20 -36.03
CA ARG A 619 -50.79 26.88 -35.42
C ARG A 619 -49.47 26.13 -35.35
N GLU A 620 -48.63 26.24 -36.37
CA GLU A 620 -47.27 25.68 -36.44
C GLU A 620 -46.33 26.36 -35.43
N LYS A 621 -46.43 27.69 -35.29
CA LYS A 621 -45.75 28.44 -34.22
C LYS A 621 -46.26 28.09 -32.83
N LEU A 622 -47.56 27.81 -32.65
CA LEU A 622 -48.10 27.32 -31.37
C LEU A 622 -47.69 25.87 -31.07
N LEU A 623 -47.62 25.00 -32.09
CA LEU A 623 -47.19 23.60 -31.92
C LEU A 623 -45.69 23.53 -31.60
N SER A 624 -44.84 24.25 -32.32
CA SER A 624 -43.40 24.32 -32.02
C SER A 624 -43.13 24.98 -30.66
N VAL A 625 -43.89 26.01 -30.26
CA VAL A 625 -43.83 26.54 -28.87
C VAL A 625 -44.31 25.49 -27.85
N GLN A 626 -45.34 24.69 -28.17
CA GLN A 626 -45.81 23.60 -27.30
C GLN A 626 -44.79 22.45 -27.20
N GLU A 627 -44.05 22.15 -28.27
CA GLU A 627 -42.97 21.16 -28.28
C GLU A 627 -41.74 21.66 -27.53
N VAL A 628 -41.34 22.93 -27.70
CA VAL A 628 -40.30 23.57 -26.90
C VAL A 628 -40.70 23.61 -25.42
N LEU A 629 -41.97 23.88 -25.09
CA LEU A 629 -42.48 23.81 -23.71
C LEU A 629 -42.46 22.38 -23.16
N LYS A 630 -42.84 21.36 -23.96
CA LYS A 630 -42.71 19.94 -23.57
C LYS A 630 -41.25 19.53 -23.35
N GLN A 631 -40.34 19.95 -24.23
CA GLN A 631 -38.90 19.71 -24.07
C GLN A 631 -38.34 20.41 -22.83
N ARG A 632 -38.71 21.67 -22.58
CA ARG A 632 -38.34 22.40 -21.35
C ARG A 632 -38.91 21.74 -20.10
N HIS A 633 -40.13 21.21 -20.15
CA HIS A 633 -40.75 20.51 -19.03
C HIS A 633 -40.05 19.16 -18.77
N ALA A 634 -39.79 18.36 -19.80
CA ALA A 634 -39.01 17.13 -19.71
C ALA A 634 -37.58 17.38 -19.22
N GLN A 635 -36.92 18.47 -19.65
CA GLN A 635 -35.62 18.90 -19.12
C GLN A 635 -35.72 19.29 -17.63
N CYS A 636 -36.80 19.96 -17.20
CA CYS A 636 -37.03 20.26 -15.79
C CYS A 636 -37.27 18.98 -14.97
N GLU A 637 -38.06 18.01 -15.45
CA GLU A 637 -38.23 16.71 -14.79
C GLU A 637 -36.94 15.89 -14.77
N GLN A 638 -36.11 15.97 -15.81
CA GLN A 638 -34.79 15.35 -15.86
C GLN A 638 -33.84 15.99 -14.83
N ILE A 639 -33.85 17.33 -14.68
CA ILE A 639 -33.07 18.04 -13.66
C ILE A 639 -33.60 17.77 -12.24
N LEU A 640 -34.92 17.67 -12.05
CA LEU A 640 -35.53 17.36 -10.75
C LEU A 640 -35.28 15.90 -10.33
N SER A 641 -35.38 14.95 -11.26
CA SER A 641 -35.03 13.56 -11.01
C SER A 641 -33.52 13.38 -10.80
N GLN A 642 -32.66 14.09 -11.53
CA GLN A 642 -31.22 14.17 -11.24
C GLN A 642 -30.94 14.75 -9.85
N ARG A 643 -31.65 15.79 -9.40
CA ARG A 643 -31.56 16.31 -8.02
C ARG A 643 -32.06 15.30 -6.99
N GLY A 644 -33.09 14.52 -7.30
CA GLY A 644 -33.54 13.37 -6.50
C GLY A 644 -32.50 12.27 -6.39
N VAL A 645 -31.84 11.91 -7.50
CA VAL A 645 -30.72 10.97 -7.53
C VAL A 645 -29.52 11.52 -6.74
N ILE A 646 -29.15 12.79 -6.91
CA ILE A 646 -28.04 13.42 -6.17
C ILE A 646 -28.33 13.49 -4.67
N THR A 647 -29.57 13.79 -4.24
CA THR A 647 -29.92 13.81 -2.81
C THR A 647 -29.99 12.41 -2.20
N ASN A 648 -30.47 11.41 -2.94
CA ASN A 648 -30.38 10.01 -2.51
C ASN A 648 -28.94 9.48 -2.53
N MET A 649 -28.10 9.87 -3.50
CA MET A 649 -26.67 9.57 -3.51
C MET A 649 -25.97 10.23 -2.32
N LYS A 650 -26.21 11.51 -2.02
CA LYS A 650 -25.67 12.17 -0.81
C LYS A 650 -26.12 11.46 0.48
N ARG A 651 -27.39 11.05 0.59
CA ARG A 651 -27.89 10.31 1.76
C ARG A 651 -27.29 8.91 1.87
N ASN A 652 -27.13 8.20 0.76
CA ASN A 652 -26.49 6.88 0.71
C ASN A 652 -24.98 6.97 0.97
N LEU A 653 -24.32 8.02 0.48
CA LEU A 653 -22.90 8.30 0.68
C LEU A 653 -22.64 8.68 2.13
N ALA A 654 -23.43 9.55 2.74
CA ALA A 654 -23.36 9.85 4.18
C ALA A 654 -23.62 8.60 5.06
N GLN A 655 -24.53 7.70 4.66
CA GLN A 655 -24.71 6.42 5.34
C GLN A 655 -23.57 5.43 5.09
N ALA A 656 -22.94 5.45 3.92
CA ALA A 656 -21.76 4.67 3.61
C ALA A 656 -20.55 5.19 4.40
N GLU A 657 -20.34 6.50 4.47
CA GLU A 657 -19.36 7.19 5.31
C GLU A 657 -19.56 6.85 6.78
N GLN A 658 -20.79 6.94 7.34
CA GLN A 658 -21.01 6.52 8.72
C GLN A 658 -20.73 5.03 8.97
N LYS A 659 -20.96 4.15 7.99
CA LYS A 659 -20.59 2.72 8.07
C LYS A 659 -19.08 2.50 7.91
N LEU A 660 -18.42 3.28 7.06
CA LEU A 660 -16.98 3.26 6.83
C LEU A 660 -16.24 3.82 8.05
N ILE A 661 -16.62 4.98 8.58
CA ILE A 661 -16.10 5.58 9.82
C ILE A 661 -16.23 4.60 10.99
N LYS A 662 -17.38 3.90 11.14
CA LYS A 662 -17.54 2.86 12.17
C LYS A 662 -16.60 1.66 11.98
N LYS A 663 -16.34 1.22 10.73
CA LYS A 663 -15.34 0.18 10.43
C LYS A 663 -13.89 0.66 10.58
N TRP A 664 -13.60 1.90 10.19
CA TRP A 664 -12.29 2.54 10.23
C TRP A 664 -11.87 2.90 11.66
N ALA A 665 -12.81 3.25 12.54
CA ALA A 665 -12.54 3.42 13.96
C ALA A 665 -12.09 2.09 14.60
N ALA A 666 -12.75 0.98 14.22
CA ALA A 666 -12.37 -0.35 14.71
C ALA A 666 -10.99 -0.79 14.19
N THR A 667 -10.70 -0.64 12.89
CA THR A 667 -9.38 -1.03 12.34
C THR A 667 -8.24 -0.11 12.77
N ARG A 668 -8.49 1.19 12.98
CA ARG A 668 -7.46 2.09 13.56
C ARG A 668 -7.10 1.69 14.99
N GLY A 669 -8.05 1.18 15.78
CA GLY A 669 -7.79 0.65 17.11
C GLY A 669 -6.82 -0.54 17.10
N THR A 670 -7.06 -1.54 16.25
CA THR A 670 -6.17 -2.71 16.13
C THR A 670 -4.84 -2.38 15.47
N VAL A 671 -4.79 -1.51 14.46
CA VAL A 671 -3.51 -1.07 13.85
C VAL A 671 -2.64 -0.32 14.86
N VAL A 672 -3.20 0.61 15.65
CA VAL A 672 -2.44 1.31 16.69
C VAL A 672 -1.95 0.34 17.76
N ALA A 673 -2.76 -0.63 18.18
CA ALA A 673 -2.35 -1.67 19.14
C ALA A 673 -1.23 -2.56 18.59
N MET A 674 -1.30 -2.96 17.32
CA MET A 674 -0.28 -3.78 16.67
C MET A 674 1.03 -3.01 16.50
N VAL A 675 0.97 -1.72 16.15
CA VAL A 675 2.14 -0.84 16.05
C VAL A 675 2.79 -0.62 17.43
N THR A 676 2.02 -0.45 18.51
CA THR A 676 2.62 -0.34 19.86
C THR A 676 3.21 -1.65 20.37
N ILE A 677 2.67 -2.81 20.00
CA ILE A 677 3.29 -4.10 20.29
C ILE A 677 4.60 -4.26 19.49
N LEU A 678 4.62 -3.90 18.21
CA LEU A 678 5.83 -3.93 17.37
C LEU A 678 6.92 -2.98 17.86
N THR A 679 6.58 -1.75 18.27
CA THR A 679 7.58 -0.83 18.82
C THR A 679 8.08 -1.27 20.19
N LEU A 680 7.23 -1.85 21.07
CA LEU A 680 7.70 -2.46 22.32
C LEU A 680 8.66 -3.64 22.07
N ALA A 681 8.36 -4.50 21.09
CA ALA A 681 9.25 -5.60 20.71
C ALA A 681 10.59 -5.10 20.14
N ALA A 682 10.56 -4.09 19.26
CA ALA A 682 11.77 -3.46 18.73
C ALA A 682 12.61 -2.78 19.82
N LEU A 683 11.98 -2.07 20.77
CA LEU A 683 12.68 -1.46 21.91
C LEU A 683 13.31 -2.50 22.83
N ALA A 684 12.68 -3.66 23.03
CA ALA A 684 13.25 -4.77 23.80
C ALA A 684 14.45 -5.42 23.07
N ALA A 685 14.37 -5.62 21.75
CA ALA A 685 15.49 -6.12 20.96
C ALA A 685 16.69 -5.14 20.98
N ILE A 686 16.41 -3.83 20.84
CA ILE A 686 17.42 -2.77 20.91
C ILE A 686 18.03 -2.69 22.32
N SER A 687 17.25 -2.80 23.40
CA SER A 687 17.80 -2.77 24.76
C SER A 687 18.66 -3.98 25.09
N TYR A 688 18.32 -5.16 24.57
CA TYR A 688 19.12 -6.38 24.68
C TYR A 688 20.44 -6.28 23.90
N GLY A 689 20.39 -5.81 22.65
CA GLY A 689 21.59 -5.56 21.83
C GLY A 689 22.51 -4.48 22.41
N ALA A 690 21.94 -3.44 23.04
CA ALA A 690 22.70 -2.42 23.76
C ALA A 690 23.34 -3.00 25.04
N ALA A 691 22.61 -3.80 25.82
CA ALA A 691 23.12 -4.44 27.02
C ALA A 691 24.32 -5.37 26.72
N TYR A 692 24.36 -6.02 25.56
CA TYR A 692 25.53 -6.80 25.11
C TYR A 692 26.82 -5.98 24.98
N LYS A 693 26.73 -4.67 24.72
CA LYS A 693 27.89 -3.76 24.66
C LYS A 693 28.26 -3.12 26.01
N PHE A 694 27.26 -2.81 26.84
CA PHE A 694 27.50 -2.16 28.15
C PHE A 694 27.80 -3.16 29.27
N ALA A 695 27.30 -4.40 29.16
CA ALA A 695 27.55 -5.51 30.06
C ALA A 695 28.04 -6.72 29.26
N PRO A 696 29.33 -6.81 28.92
CA PRO A 696 29.91 -8.10 28.56
C PRO A 696 29.69 -9.06 29.73
N ALA A 697 29.17 -10.27 29.47
CA ALA A 697 29.10 -11.28 30.51
C ALA A 697 30.52 -11.75 30.87
N THR A 698 30.66 -12.35 32.04
CA THR A 698 31.94 -12.81 32.56
C THR A 698 32.00 -14.33 32.50
N PHE A 699 32.93 -14.88 31.72
CA PHE A 699 33.18 -16.32 31.68
C PHE A 699 34.36 -16.69 32.57
N ARG A 700 34.30 -17.87 33.17
CA ARG A 700 35.40 -18.45 33.96
C ARG A 700 36.14 -19.48 33.12
N ALA A 701 37.45 -19.29 32.96
CA ALA A 701 38.33 -20.38 32.61
C ALA A 701 38.86 -21.04 33.89
N SER A 702 38.80 -22.37 33.94
CA SER A 702 39.35 -23.17 35.04
C SER A 702 40.46 -24.08 34.51
N ALA A 703 41.59 -24.10 35.20
CA ALA A 703 42.73 -24.99 34.95
C ALA A 703 43.13 -25.70 36.24
N VAL A 704 43.70 -26.91 36.12
CA VAL A 704 44.12 -27.68 37.30
C VAL A 704 45.58 -28.08 37.17
N LEU A 705 46.39 -27.72 38.16
CA LEU A 705 47.79 -28.14 38.28
C LEU A 705 47.91 -29.27 39.30
N LYS A 706 48.82 -30.22 39.07
CA LYS A 706 49.17 -31.29 40.00
C LYS A 706 50.67 -31.33 40.30
N PRO A 707 51.06 -31.72 41.51
CA PRO A 707 52.45 -32.06 41.82
C PRO A 707 52.79 -33.45 41.28
N GLU A 708 54.00 -33.60 40.76
CA GLU A 708 54.57 -34.89 40.35
C GLU A 708 56.00 -35.04 40.87
N LYS A 709 56.37 -36.24 41.34
CA LYS A 709 57.69 -36.53 41.90
C LYS A 709 58.43 -37.48 40.96
N ALA A 710 59.59 -37.05 40.46
CA ALA A 710 60.36 -37.81 39.47
C ALA A 710 60.72 -39.20 40.02
N GLY A 711 60.17 -40.26 39.41
CA GLY A 711 60.40 -41.65 39.80
C GLY A 711 59.62 -42.16 41.02
N GLN A 712 58.62 -41.43 41.54
CA GLN A 712 57.76 -41.90 42.64
C GLN A 712 56.27 -41.59 42.39
N GLU A 713 55.43 -42.63 42.34
CA GLU A 713 53.98 -42.50 42.09
C GLU A 713 53.20 -41.72 43.16
N ARG A 714 53.75 -41.60 44.39
CA ARG A 714 53.00 -41.10 45.56
C ARG A 714 53.71 -39.95 46.25
N VAL A 715 53.24 -38.74 45.94
CA VAL A 715 53.50 -37.54 46.75
C VAL A 715 52.77 -37.68 48.10
N THR A 716 53.37 -37.27 49.20
CA THR A 716 52.72 -37.24 50.52
C THR A 716 51.81 -36.02 50.68
N SER A 717 50.84 -36.10 51.58
CA SER A 717 49.91 -34.99 51.85
C SER A 717 50.59 -33.75 52.47
N ALA A 718 51.78 -33.91 53.07
CA ALA A 718 52.57 -32.80 53.60
C ALA A 718 53.31 -32.06 52.47
N GLU A 719 53.99 -32.80 51.58
CA GLU A 719 54.63 -32.24 50.38
C GLU A 719 53.61 -31.53 49.47
N ARG A 720 52.39 -32.09 49.31
CA ARG A 720 51.33 -31.43 48.53
C ARG A 720 50.95 -30.06 49.08
N ARG A 721 50.78 -29.90 50.40
CA ARG A 721 50.45 -28.60 51.00
C ARG A 721 51.57 -27.58 50.83
N GLN A 722 52.82 -27.99 51.02
CA GLN A 722 53.98 -27.11 50.80
C GLN A 722 54.09 -26.66 49.33
N TRP A 723 53.78 -27.55 48.39
CA TRP A 723 53.71 -27.24 46.96
C TRP A 723 52.54 -26.30 46.61
N VAL A 724 51.35 -26.50 47.20
CA VAL A 724 50.19 -25.57 47.08
C VAL A 724 50.54 -24.18 47.60
N GLU A 725 51.05 -24.10 48.84
CA GLU A 725 51.40 -22.84 49.51
C GLU A 725 52.47 -22.07 48.72
N ALA A 726 53.50 -22.76 48.23
CA ALA A 726 54.54 -22.16 47.41
C ALA A 726 54.01 -21.67 46.05
N LEU A 727 53.15 -22.43 45.37
CA LEU A 727 52.52 -21.98 44.12
C LEU A 727 51.58 -20.80 44.32
N GLN A 728 50.75 -20.82 45.37
CA GLN A 728 49.89 -19.69 45.73
C GLN A 728 50.72 -18.42 45.96
N GLY A 729 51.84 -18.51 46.69
CA GLY A 729 52.80 -17.42 46.81
C GLY A 729 53.37 -16.97 45.46
N MET A 730 53.74 -17.90 44.59
CA MET A 730 54.27 -17.60 43.24
C MET A 730 53.27 -16.91 42.32
N THR A 731 51.94 -17.12 42.48
CA THR A 731 50.93 -16.48 41.61
C THR A 731 50.98 -14.95 41.60
N THR A 732 51.41 -14.33 42.69
CA THR A 732 51.55 -12.86 42.83
C THR A 732 52.98 -12.35 42.65
N SER A 733 53.93 -13.25 42.34
CA SER A 733 55.35 -12.92 42.20
C SER A 733 55.64 -12.16 40.90
N GLU A 734 56.55 -11.19 40.99
CA GLU A 734 56.96 -10.35 39.86
C GLU A 734 57.58 -11.17 38.71
N GLN A 735 58.24 -12.28 39.02
CA GLN A 735 58.83 -13.19 38.02
C GLN A 735 57.75 -13.91 37.19
N VAL A 736 56.69 -14.42 37.83
CA VAL A 736 55.55 -15.03 37.11
C VAL A 736 54.79 -13.97 36.32
N LEU A 737 54.50 -12.83 36.94
CA LEU A 737 53.79 -11.73 36.28
C LEU A 737 54.53 -11.23 35.03
N LYS A 738 55.85 -11.08 35.10
CA LYS A 738 56.66 -10.71 33.93
C LYS A 738 56.67 -11.80 32.87
N ALA A 739 56.96 -13.05 33.23
CA ALA A 739 57.01 -14.17 32.27
C ALA A 739 55.65 -14.50 31.63
N ALA A 740 54.54 -14.10 32.27
CA ALA A 740 53.19 -14.16 31.74
C ALA A 740 52.88 -12.98 30.81
N ALA A 741 53.23 -11.76 31.21
CA ALA A 741 53.03 -10.54 30.40
C ALA A 741 53.86 -10.58 29.10
N ASP A 742 55.15 -10.99 29.18
CA ASP A 742 56.02 -11.23 28.02
C ASP A 742 55.37 -12.23 27.03
N ARG A 743 54.67 -13.26 27.53
CA ARG A 743 53.91 -14.24 26.72
C ARG A 743 52.61 -13.69 26.17
N MET A 744 51.92 -12.84 26.92
CA MET A 744 50.66 -12.23 26.52
C MET A 744 50.89 -11.24 25.37
N GLY A 745 51.91 -10.39 25.45
CA GLY A 745 52.37 -9.56 24.34
C GLY A 745 52.76 -10.38 23.10
N GLN A 746 53.52 -11.48 23.26
CA GLN A 746 53.85 -12.40 22.16
C GLN A 746 52.63 -13.07 21.51
N ARG A 747 51.51 -13.18 22.23
CA ARG A 747 50.24 -13.73 21.72
C ARG A 747 49.24 -12.64 21.27
N GLY A 748 49.65 -11.36 21.25
CA GLY A 748 48.84 -10.24 20.79
C GLY A 748 47.89 -9.63 21.83
N TYR A 749 48.01 -10.01 23.11
CA TYR A 749 47.20 -9.46 24.20
C TYR A 749 47.82 -8.16 24.75
N ILE A 750 47.66 -7.07 24.00
CA ILE A 750 48.27 -5.76 24.28
C ILE A 750 47.88 -5.26 25.68
N ASP A 751 46.60 -5.37 26.07
CA ASP A 751 46.07 -4.91 27.37
C ASP A 751 46.67 -5.64 28.60
N TYR A 752 47.52 -6.64 28.38
CA TYR A 752 48.20 -7.42 29.42
C TYR A 752 49.70 -7.63 29.15
N ASP A 753 50.31 -6.88 28.22
CA ASP A 753 51.76 -6.95 27.97
C ASP A 753 52.59 -6.25 29.07
N GLN A 754 51.95 -5.37 29.87
CA GLN A 754 52.54 -4.78 31.06
C GLN A 754 52.32 -5.67 32.30
N PRO A 755 53.38 -6.03 33.05
CA PRO A 755 53.25 -6.79 34.31
C PRO A 755 52.37 -6.08 35.36
N ALA A 756 52.26 -4.76 35.32
CA ALA A 756 51.42 -3.98 36.24
C ALA A 756 49.92 -4.07 35.91
N GLU A 757 49.56 -4.12 34.63
CA GLU A 757 48.18 -4.20 34.15
C GLU A 757 47.66 -5.62 34.34
N LEU A 758 48.45 -6.62 33.95
CA LEU A 758 48.19 -8.03 34.26
C LEU A 758 48.02 -8.28 35.77
N LYS A 759 48.89 -7.70 36.61
CA LYS A 759 48.76 -7.78 38.08
C LYS A 759 47.45 -7.17 38.59
N THR A 760 46.98 -6.08 37.96
CA THR A 760 45.74 -5.41 38.32
C THR A 760 44.52 -6.23 37.90
N HIS A 761 44.55 -6.85 36.72
CA HIS A 761 43.52 -7.77 36.26
C HIS A 761 43.42 -9.01 37.16
N LEU A 762 44.54 -9.71 37.38
CA LEU A 762 44.58 -10.91 38.23
C LEU A 762 44.14 -10.63 39.67
N LYS A 763 44.50 -9.48 40.26
CA LYS A 763 44.08 -9.12 41.63
C LYS A 763 42.56 -9.14 41.82
N ASN A 764 41.80 -8.78 40.79
CA ASN A 764 40.35 -8.69 40.85
C ASN A 764 39.67 -9.98 40.36
N ASN A 765 40.26 -10.64 39.35
CA ASN A 765 39.56 -11.65 38.54
C ASN A 765 40.18 -13.06 38.60
N PHE A 766 41.25 -13.29 39.37
CA PHE A 766 41.93 -14.57 39.46
C PHE A 766 41.88 -15.17 40.86
N HIS A 767 41.58 -16.47 40.94
CA HIS A 767 41.43 -17.22 42.19
C HIS A 767 42.22 -18.54 42.12
N ALA A 768 43.05 -18.80 43.13
CA ALA A 768 43.91 -19.97 43.21
C ALA A 768 43.56 -20.81 44.45
N ALA A 769 42.76 -21.86 44.29
CA ALA A 769 42.18 -22.65 45.38
C ALA A 769 42.77 -24.06 45.46
N GLU A 770 43.08 -24.52 46.69
CA GLU A 770 43.39 -25.93 46.93
C GLU A 770 42.11 -26.77 46.75
N LYS A 771 42.20 -27.80 45.90
CA LYS A 771 41.14 -28.78 45.68
C LYS A 771 41.38 -29.97 46.62
N SER A 772 40.34 -30.71 46.98
CA SER A 772 40.37 -31.72 48.06
C SER A 772 41.27 -32.94 47.83
N ASP A 773 41.81 -33.11 46.62
CA ASP A 773 42.85 -34.09 46.26
C ASP A 773 44.29 -33.59 46.52
N GLY A 774 44.47 -32.29 46.77
CA GLY A 774 45.76 -31.60 46.85
C GLY A 774 46.27 -31.16 45.47
N THR A 775 45.40 -30.99 44.48
CA THR A 775 45.67 -30.21 43.27
C THR A 775 45.39 -28.73 43.52
N LEU A 776 46.01 -27.86 42.71
CA LEU A 776 45.75 -26.43 42.72
C LEU A 776 44.86 -26.09 41.52
N GLN A 777 43.62 -25.67 41.79
CA GLN A 777 42.73 -25.14 40.77
C GLN A 777 42.98 -23.64 40.62
N LEU A 778 43.15 -23.20 39.38
CA LEU A 778 43.32 -21.81 38.98
C LEU A 778 42.11 -21.40 38.16
N ASP A 779 41.34 -20.47 38.68
CA ASP A 779 40.16 -19.90 38.03
C ASP A 779 40.47 -18.47 37.61
N LEU A 780 40.18 -18.13 36.35
CA LEU A 780 40.30 -16.79 35.79
C LEU A 780 38.98 -16.36 35.17
N ASP A 781 38.41 -15.30 35.73
CA ASP A 781 37.22 -14.64 35.19
C ASP A 781 37.64 -13.60 34.14
N ALA A 782 36.97 -13.57 32.98
CA ALA A 782 37.24 -12.60 31.93
C ALA A 782 35.95 -12.16 31.20
N PRO A 783 35.85 -10.88 30.80
CA PRO A 783 34.70 -10.38 30.07
C PRO A 783 34.67 -10.88 28.62
N ASN A 784 33.46 -11.07 28.08
CA ASN A 784 33.20 -11.46 26.68
C ASN A 784 34.07 -10.69 25.66
N GLY A 785 34.87 -11.43 24.89
CA GLY A 785 35.70 -10.92 23.81
C GLY A 785 37.12 -11.46 23.87
N LEU A 786 37.65 -11.63 25.10
CA LEU A 786 38.92 -12.30 25.35
C LEU A 786 38.68 -13.80 25.61
N PRO A 787 39.39 -14.71 24.91
CA PRO A 787 39.34 -16.14 25.22
C PRO A 787 40.05 -16.39 26.57
N ALA A 788 39.25 -16.53 27.63
CA ALA A 788 39.69 -16.73 29.00
C ALA A 788 40.63 -17.94 29.16
N ASP A 789 40.36 -19.01 28.41
CA ASP A 789 41.18 -20.20 28.25
C ASP A 789 42.62 -19.86 27.82
N ARG A 790 42.79 -18.98 26.82
CA ARG A 790 44.12 -18.60 26.31
C ARG A 790 44.85 -17.62 27.22
N LEU A 791 44.13 -16.73 27.90
CA LEU A 791 44.75 -15.87 28.92
C LEU A 791 45.25 -16.73 30.10
N LEU A 792 44.41 -17.63 30.60
CA LEU A 792 44.78 -18.56 31.65
C LEU A 792 45.91 -19.50 31.21
N ASP A 793 45.91 -20.01 29.97
CA ASP A 793 47.03 -20.80 29.42
C ASP A 793 48.34 -20.01 29.39
N SER A 794 48.31 -18.78 28.86
CA SER A 794 49.51 -17.92 28.77
C SER A 794 50.16 -17.70 30.15
N TYR A 795 49.32 -17.43 31.15
CA TYR A 795 49.72 -17.23 32.54
C TYR A 795 50.15 -18.54 33.22
N MET A 796 49.41 -19.63 33.02
CA MET A 796 49.66 -20.95 33.59
C MET A 796 50.97 -21.54 33.08
N VAL A 797 51.27 -21.43 31.78
CA VAL A 797 52.55 -21.90 31.21
C VAL A 797 53.73 -21.10 31.78
N ALA A 798 53.57 -19.79 32.01
CA ALA A 798 54.57 -18.98 32.70
C ALA A 798 54.75 -19.40 34.17
N LEU A 799 53.65 -19.62 34.91
CA LEU A 799 53.67 -20.10 36.29
C LEU A 799 54.34 -21.48 36.40
N ILE A 800 53.99 -22.44 35.53
CA ILE A 800 54.64 -23.76 35.45
C ILE A 800 56.14 -23.61 35.17
N GLN A 801 56.54 -22.76 34.23
CA GLN A 801 57.95 -22.54 33.89
C GLN A 801 58.74 -21.98 35.09
N VAL A 802 58.25 -20.91 35.73
CA VAL A 802 58.93 -20.29 36.88
C VAL A 802 58.93 -21.25 38.08
N ALA A 803 57.82 -21.92 38.37
CA ALA A 803 57.71 -22.89 39.45
C ALA A 803 58.66 -24.09 39.26
N ASN A 804 58.89 -24.55 38.02
CA ASN A 804 59.83 -25.63 37.76
C ASN A 804 61.29 -25.14 37.72
N ALA A 805 61.55 -23.91 37.28
CA ALA A 805 62.89 -23.30 37.32
C ALA A 805 63.37 -22.99 38.75
N THR A 806 62.43 -22.67 39.66
CA THR A 806 62.71 -22.41 41.08
C THR A 806 62.59 -23.66 41.97
N ARG A 807 62.26 -24.83 41.40
CA ARG A 807 61.98 -26.08 42.14
C ARG A 807 63.06 -26.43 43.17
N ASP A 808 64.33 -26.35 42.78
CA ASP A 808 65.47 -26.76 43.62
C ASP A 808 65.72 -25.80 44.81
N GLN A 809 64.99 -24.67 44.87
CA GLN A 809 64.99 -23.73 46.00
C GLN A 809 63.80 -23.95 46.94
N ARG A 810 62.85 -24.83 46.59
CA ARG A 810 61.67 -25.13 47.42
C ARG A 810 61.86 -26.39 48.27
N PRO A 811 61.24 -26.48 49.46
CA PRO A 811 61.37 -27.65 50.35
C PRO A 811 60.65 -28.91 49.84
N ASP A 812 59.67 -28.77 48.94
CA ASP A 812 58.90 -29.90 48.36
C ASP A 812 59.68 -30.63 47.24
N ASN A 813 60.48 -29.88 46.47
CA ASN A 813 61.21 -30.33 45.28
C ASN A 813 60.34 -31.09 44.24
N LEU A 814 59.04 -30.77 44.15
CA LEU A 814 58.11 -31.43 43.22
C LEU A 814 58.05 -30.70 41.87
N ILE A 815 57.86 -31.46 40.80
CA ILE A 815 57.62 -30.92 39.47
C ILE A 815 56.14 -30.52 39.38
N THR A 816 55.87 -29.27 39.01
CA THR A 816 54.53 -28.81 38.68
C THR A 816 54.17 -29.28 37.27
N ARG A 817 53.09 -30.04 37.13
CA ARG A 817 52.53 -30.46 35.83
C ARG A 817 51.07 -30.04 35.68
N LEU A 818 50.64 -29.94 34.44
CA LEU A 818 49.24 -29.78 34.07
C LEU A 818 48.45 -31.06 34.39
N ALA A 819 47.28 -30.92 35.01
CA ALA A 819 46.32 -31.99 35.24
C ALA A 819 45.10 -31.89 34.33
N SER A 820 44.59 -30.66 34.14
CA SER A 820 43.55 -30.32 33.16
C SER A 820 43.90 -28.99 32.50
N ALA A 821 43.82 -28.94 31.18
CA ALA A 821 44.03 -27.72 30.41
C ALA A 821 42.95 -26.65 30.75
N PRO A 822 43.27 -25.36 30.59
CA PRO A 822 42.31 -24.26 30.77
C PRO A 822 41.06 -24.50 29.93
N THR A 823 39.92 -24.65 30.61
CA THR A 823 38.62 -24.90 29.99
C THR A 823 37.67 -23.80 30.44
N THR A 824 37.07 -23.09 29.50
CA THR A 824 36.06 -22.07 29.76
C THR A 824 34.72 -22.74 30.05
N ASP A 825 34.09 -22.41 31.17
CA ASP A 825 32.72 -22.85 31.48
C ASP A 825 31.75 -22.21 30.45
N PRO A 826 30.87 -22.99 29.79
CA PRO A 826 29.89 -22.45 28.85
C PRO A 826 28.82 -21.57 29.52
N SER A 827 28.68 -21.64 30.85
CA SER A 827 27.82 -20.76 31.62
C SER A 827 28.58 -19.51 32.11
N PRO A 828 28.03 -18.29 31.91
CA PRO A 828 28.64 -17.08 32.46
C PRO A 828 28.46 -17.03 33.98
N VAL A 829 29.52 -16.65 34.70
CA VAL A 829 29.53 -16.46 36.17
C VAL A 829 28.57 -15.34 36.58
N SER A 830 28.53 -14.28 35.77
CA SER A 830 27.62 -13.16 35.91
C SER A 830 27.09 -12.77 34.54
N ASP A 831 25.77 -12.80 34.38
CA ASP A 831 25.08 -12.19 33.23
C ASP A 831 24.18 -11.04 33.70
N GLU A 832 24.80 -9.86 33.85
CA GLU A 832 24.07 -8.63 34.20
C GLU A 832 23.26 -8.08 33.01
N ARG A 833 23.35 -8.66 31.80
CA ARG A 833 22.70 -8.11 30.59
C ARG A 833 21.19 -8.06 30.72
N LEU A 834 20.58 -9.02 31.41
CA LEU A 834 19.13 -9.03 31.63
C LEU A 834 18.69 -7.87 32.56
N LEU A 835 19.57 -7.45 33.47
CA LEU A 835 19.36 -6.30 34.35
C LEU A 835 19.63 -4.97 33.63
N TYR A 836 20.72 -4.85 32.86
CA TYR A 836 21.00 -3.66 32.05
C TYR A 836 19.99 -3.46 30.91
N SER A 837 19.58 -4.52 30.20
CA SER A 837 18.53 -4.43 29.17
C SER A 837 17.19 -4.02 29.76
N GLY A 838 16.88 -4.45 30.99
CA GLY A 838 15.73 -3.97 31.77
C GLY A 838 15.79 -2.46 32.04
N TYR A 839 16.94 -1.93 32.48
CA TYR A 839 17.12 -0.48 32.68
C TYR A 839 17.08 0.32 31.37
N ILE A 840 17.75 -0.14 30.31
CA ILE A 840 17.76 0.52 29.00
C ILE A 840 16.35 0.52 28.38
N PHE A 841 15.62 -0.59 28.49
CA PHE A 841 14.22 -0.70 28.07
C PHE A 841 13.31 0.25 28.86
N GLY A 842 13.44 0.27 30.19
CA GLY A 842 12.67 1.18 31.05
C GLY A 842 12.91 2.66 30.72
N GLY A 843 14.16 3.05 30.47
CA GLY A 843 14.52 4.41 30.04
C GLY A 843 13.92 4.78 28.68
N LEU A 844 14.00 3.87 27.69
CA LEU A 844 13.39 4.05 26.38
C LEU A 844 11.85 4.13 26.42
N LEU A 845 11.21 3.35 27.30
CA LEU A 845 9.75 3.35 27.48
C LEU A 845 9.27 4.65 28.13
N VAL A 846 10.00 5.17 29.13
CA VAL A 846 9.74 6.51 29.70
C VAL A 846 9.94 7.61 28.65
N PHE A 847 11.03 7.56 27.87
CA PHE A 847 11.31 8.56 26.83
C PHE A 847 10.24 8.58 25.73
N THR A 848 9.88 7.41 25.18
CA THR A 848 8.82 7.30 24.15
C THR A 848 7.44 7.68 24.70
N GLY A 849 7.17 7.39 25.97
CA GLY A 849 6.00 7.89 26.69
C GLY A 849 5.94 9.43 26.75
N LEU A 850 7.04 10.09 27.14
CA LEU A 850 7.15 11.54 27.18
C LEU A 850 6.98 12.20 25.80
N VAL A 851 7.63 11.64 24.76
CA VAL A 851 7.49 12.11 23.38
C VAL A 851 6.03 12.00 22.91
N THR A 852 5.38 10.85 23.15
CA THR A 852 3.97 10.62 22.81
C THR A 852 3.04 11.61 23.54
N LEU A 853 3.35 11.94 24.80
CA LEU A 853 2.58 12.89 25.61
C LEU A 853 2.78 14.34 25.12
N GLY A 854 3.98 14.68 24.64
CA GLY A 854 4.29 15.93 23.96
C GLY A 854 3.52 16.09 22.65
N ILE A 855 3.54 15.07 21.79
CA ILE A 855 2.79 15.01 20.51
C ILE A 855 1.28 15.11 20.77
N ARG A 856 0.75 14.36 21.75
CA ARG A 856 -0.67 14.49 22.15
C ARG A 856 -1.00 15.90 22.62
N ARG A 857 -0.08 16.60 23.28
CA ARG A 857 -0.26 17.98 23.76
C ARG A 857 -0.18 19.03 22.63
N SER A 858 0.53 18.79 21.53
CA SER A 858 0.48 19.66 20.35
C SER A 858 -0.82 19.46 19.57
N TYR A 859 -1.22 18.22 19.27
CA TYR A 859 -2.51 17.95 18.61
C TYR A 859 -3.71 18.46 19.40
N ALA A 860 -3.70 18.36 20.74
CA ALA A 860 -4.75 18.92 21.59
C ALA A 860 -4.85 20.46 21.52
N LYS A 861 -3.76 21.16 21.19
CA LYS A 861 -3.76 22.61 20.95
C LYS A 861 -4.24 22.99 19.54
N ALA A 862 -4.04 22.12 18.55
CA ALA A 862 -4.46 22.36 17.17
C ALA A 862 -5.97 22.16 16.95
N LYS A 863 -6.61 21.26 17.72
CA LYS A 863 -8.02 20.90 17.54
C LYS A 863 -9.01 22.10 17.44
N PRO A 864 -9.00 23.12 18.32
CA PRO A 864 -9.98 24.20 18.27
C PRO A 864 -9.94 25.05 16.98
N ILE A 865 -8.86 24.98 16.18
CA ILE A 865 -8.82 25.67 14.88
C ILE A 865 -9.74 24.96 13.88
N PHE A 866 -9.72 23.62 13.84
CA PHE A 866 -10.54 22.83 12.91
C PHE A 866 -12.02 22.75 13.29
N ASP A 867 -12.36 22.89 14.58
CA ASP A 867 -13.76 22.91 15.02
C ASP A 867 -14.46 24.24 14.63
N ILE A 868 -13.73 25.35 14.45
CA ILE A 868 -14.28 26.68 14.08
C ILE A 868 -14.68 26.76 12.59
N ASP A 869 -13.88 26.18 11.69
CA ASP A 869 -14.20 26.19 10.25
C ASP A 869 -15.44 25.35 9.90
N ALA A 870 -15.84 24.42 10.78
CA ALA A 870 -17.00 23.56 10.58
C ALA A 870 -18.34 24.27 10.88
N GLU A 871 -18.36 25.27 11.76
CA GLU A 871 -19.58 25.95 12.22
C GLU A 871 -19.99 27.13 11.31
N ASN A 872 -19.07 27.65 10.49
CA ASN A 872 -19.29 28.77 9.56
C ASN A 872 -19.91 28.39 8.19
N PHE A 873 -20.34 27.14 7.98
CA PHE A 873 -20.82 26.67 6.67
C PHE A 873 -22.36 26.53 6.54
N ASP A 874 -23.14 26.91 7.55
CA ASP A 874 -24.60 27.00 7.42
C ASP A 874 -25.01 28.27 6.66
N LEU A 875 -25.54 28.08 5.44
CA LEU A 875 -25.99 29.16 4.56
C LEU A 875 -27.30 29.79 5.08
N PRO A 876 -27.48 31.12 4.99
CA PRO A 876 -28.70 31.79 5.43
C PRO A 876 -29.92 31.35 4.61
N SER A 877 -31.02 31.04 5.31
CA SER A 877 -32.25 30.46 4.74
C SER A 877 -33.14 31.44 3.95
N ASP A 878 -32.86 32.74 4.04
CA ASP A 878 -33.85 33.78 3.75
C ASP A 878 -33.83 34.23 2.29
N PHE A 879 -34.22 33.32 1.39
CA PHE A 879 -34.56 33.62 0.00
C PHE A 879 -35.86 32.91 -0.44
N SER A 880 -36.98 33.41 0.08
CA SER A 880 -38.32 33.13 -0.45
C SER A 880 -39.20 34.38 -0.42
N GLY A 881 -39.19 35.13 -1.53
CA GLY A 881 -40.00 36.32 -1.80
C GLY A 881 -40.07 36.57 -3.30
#